data_AF-A0A0J9EMG7-F1
#
_entry.id   AF-A0A0J9EMG7-F1
#
_cell.length_a   1.000
_cell.length_b   1.000
_cell.length_c   1.000
_cell.angle_alpha   90.00
_cell.angle_beta   90.00
_cell.angle_gamma   90.00
#
_symmetry.space_group_name_H-M   'P 1'
#
loop_
_entity.id
_entity.type
_entity.pdbx_description
1 polymer ?
#
loop_
_entity_poly.entity_id
_entity_poly.type
_entity_poly.pdbx_seq_one_letter_code
_entity_poly.pdbx_strand_id
1 'polypeptide(L)'
;MWRALHRSGSSKLTTTPSAAASMLSQSLSRPHFLTRTLSTVTTNLNQTLKTNTASTLRSLPSRRHPVRIPPPNSAPAQFPIPPHSRQLSSPSHAHWRSGLARGERSPWDPHPIARRQIPPASGPASATYYTSNTPPPRTTSNNPPLLRSQRAPSHHRLCHRLRLRQPLKQLRAFSQSQQQRRDGNYKYRSFEGRGGGYGGGEGTGPGPWGNSRLTYFWAQYRYMIVGGGAAVVGFYVWNLDVVPMTGRRRFNCISNEMEMQFGKQTYEMILQEYRGQFLPESHHLVRYVDSVFRKLILSGQPQLGEEDALLKNLKWKVHVINSSEMNAFVLPGGNVFVFTGILPICRDRDGLAAVLGHEIAHVLAHHPAERMSSSIIVIVAALAASMLFDVSQNLSSAILNLMLALPNSRTQESEADEIGLMMMAKSCFKPEAAVGLWSRMHQAEKAVPSQILSTHPSSRRRMEAIQKWLPQANTVYDDSGCGVTERYECKQSKLIAHPSLSSPNSGNQEQLQKRRRRHHHPPDSSSPQTEEEAHIHTHTTMSLSIPNAPNAGLFKQGYTSHDSEDGAVLRNIEACRAIAQTVQTSLGPNGRNKIVINHLQKLILTSDAATILRELEVVHPAAKLVVMASQQQEAEMGDATNLVIVLTGELLKKAEELLRMGLKTSDIVLGYEKAQGIALRCLDDLEVDRLKELRSTAELSKAVRTVIASKQSGSEDILAPLVAEAVLAVLPKNPANFNVDNIRVVKIMGGSLEQSRVVKGMVFGREPDGAIKKAKKAKVGVFSCPIDISQTETKGTVLLHNAKEMLDFTKGEEARLEATIKELYDSGVRVAVAGSTIGELAMHYLNRFNILVIKVLSKFELRRLCRVVGATPLARLGAPMPDEMGTVDVVETLEIGGDRVTVFRQEDAGTVTRTATIVLRGATQNLLDDVERAIDDGVNVIKAVTKDPRLVPGAGATEIQLVERISAIADKTPGLPQYAIRKYAEAFEVIPRTLAESAGLDATEVLSRLYTAHQQHRRSIPANKNRPSNADDDDEDEEEESEESSENASSSDEDEPFWTTGVDLHAFSTSGTVNAVDDGILDLLVSKAWAIRLATEAARTVLSVDQIIVARQAGGPKPPGQNPNWDED
;
A
#
# COMPACT_ATOMS: atom_id res chain seq x y z
N MET A 1 23.04 -37.42 -50.05
CA MET A 1 23.38 -38.72 -50.69
C MET A 1 22.28 -39.72 -50.34
N TRP A 2 22.00 -40.70 -51.21
CA TRP A 2 20.83 -41.58 -51.12
C TRP A 2 21.28 -43.03 -51.30
N ARG A 3 20.70 -43.94 -50.50
CA ARG A 3 20.70 -45.42 -50.66
C ARG A 3 22.02 -46.13 -51.05
N ALA A 4 22.65 -46.77 -50.06
CA ALA A 4 23.24 -48.10 -50.18
C ALA A 4 23.42 -48.69 -48.77
N LEU A 5 23.22 -49.97 -48.46
CA LEU A 5 22.38 -51.08 -48.93
C LEU A 5 22.73 -52.25 -47.98
N HIS A 6 21.78 -53.10 -47.58
CA HIS A 6 22.03 -54.21 -46.66
C HIS A 6 23.08 -55.22 -47.16
N ARG A 7 23.85 -55.83 -46.24
CA ARG A 7 23.88 -57.30 -46.07
C ARG A 7 24.55 -57.76 -44.76
N SER A 8 24.35 -59.04 -44.47
CA SER A 8 24.94 -59.94 -43.44
C SER A 8 26.38 -59.64 -42.99
N GLY A 9 26.82 -60.02 -41.79
CA GLY A 9 26.18 -60.86 -40.74
C GLY A 9 27.16 -61.18 -39.59
N SER A 10 26.81 -62.13 -38.71
CA SER A 10 27.66 -62.59 -37.59
C SER A 10 28.91 -63.38 -38.07
N SER A 11 29.99 -63.59 -37.32
CA SER A 11 30.20 -63.59 -35.86
C SER A 11 31.69 -63.47 -35.45
N LYS A 12 31.97 -63.18 -34.16
CA LYS A 12 33.06 -63.71 -33.25
C LYS A 12 34.40 -64.16 -33.89
N LEU A 13 35.60 -63.86 -33.36
CA LEU A 13 36.02 -63.67 -31.94
C LEU A 13 37.35 -62.85 -31.82
N THR A 14 37.77 -62.56 -30.59
CA THR A 14 39.08 -62.01 -30.10
C THR A 14 40.34 -62.47 -30.88
N THR A 15 41.44 -61.70 -30.99
CA THR A 15 42.30 -61.16 -29.90
C THR A 15 43.14 -59.89 -30.25
N THR A 16 43.77 -59.29 -29.23
CA THR A 16 44.75 -58.15 -29.26
C THR A 16 46.22 -58.64 -29.24
N PRO A 17 47.32 -57.82 -29.21
CA PRO A 17 47.44 -56.34 -29.20
C PRO A 17 48.55 -55.75 -30.15
N SER A 18 48.86 -54.45 -29.98
CA SER A 18 50.19 -53.80 -30.19
C SER A 18 50.65 -53.29 -31.59
N ALA A 19 50.50 -51.97 -31.77
CA ALA A 19 51.52 -51.02 -32.27
C ALA A 19 52.12 -51.14 -33.71
N ALA A 20 51.37 -50.71 -34.73
CA ALA A 20 51.85 -49.94 -35.90
C ALA A 20 50.62 -49.28 -36.58
N ALA A 21 50.35 -47.97 -36.60
CA ALA A 21 51.16 -46.74 -36.56
C ALA A 21 51.75 -46.28 -37.93
N SER A 22 50.88 -45.86 -38.86
CA SER A 22 51.16 -44.70 -39.73
C SER A 22 49.86 -44.04 -40.25
N MET A 23 49.96 -42.75 -40.61
CA MET A 23 49.01 -41.99 -41.44
C MET A 23 47.50 -42.01 -41.10
N LEU A 24 47.14 -41.66 -39.85
CA LEU A 24 46.23 -40.54 -39.52
C LEU A 24 45.97 -40.47 -38.00
N SER A 25 47.02 -40.24 -37.20
CA SER A 25 46.90 -40.02 -35.76
C SER A 25 48.13 -39.28 -35.22
N GLN A 26 47.96 -38.01 -34.84
CA GLN A 26 48.86 -37.25 -33.97
C GLN A 26 48.19 -35.93 -33.53
N SER A 27 48.67 -35.34 -32.43
CA SER A 27 48.24 -34.04 -31.88
C SER A 27 46.75 -33.91 -31.48
N LEU A 28 46.39 -34.46 -30.32
CA LEU A 28 45.39 -33.82 -29.44
C LEU A 28 45.59 -34.14 -27.94
N SER A 29 46.83 -34.05 -27.46
CA SER A 29 47.13 -33.96 -26.03
C SER A 29 47.17 -32.49 -25.58
N ARG A 30 46.47 -32.18 -24.48
CA ARG A 30 46.29 -30.84 -23.86
C ARG A 30 45.49 -29.79 -24.68
N PRO A 31 44.26 -29.47 -24.25
CA PRO A 31 43.65 -28.16 -24.47
C PRO A 31 43.92 -27.23 -23.27
N HIS A 32 45.06 -26.53 -23.28
CA HIS A 32 45.05 -25.16 -22.76
C HIS A 32 44.43 -24.24 -23.84
N PHE A 33 43.98 -23.05 -23.45
CA PHE A 33 43.15 -22.14 -24.28
C PHE A 33 41.75 -22.67 -24.59
N LEU A 34 40.89 -22.71 -23.56
CA LEU A 34 39.63 -21.92 -23.59
C LEU A 34 38.97 -21.71 -22.19
N THR A 35 39.70 -21.94 -21.09
CA THR A 35 39.25 -21.71 -19.71
C THR A 35 39.70 -20.36 -19.15
N ARG A 36 39.38 -19.25 -19.84
CA ARG A 36 39.79 -17.89 -19.42
C ARG A 36 38.76 -16.78 -19.70
N THR A 37 37.51 -17.01 -19.31
CA THR A 37 36.43 -15.97 -19.34
C THR A 37 35.34 -16.14 -18.27
N LEU A 38 35.22 -17.29 -17.60
CA LEU A 38 34.15 -17.58 -16.64
C LEU A 38 34.62 -17.88 -15.19
N SER A 39 35.88 -17.57 -14.87
CA SER A 39 36.48 -17.80 -13.54
C SER A 39 36.80 -16.51 -12.76
N THR A 40 36.32 -15.36 -13.24
CA THR A 40 36.74 -14.02 -12.75
C THR A 40 35.67 -13.26 -11.97
N VAL A 41 34.53 -13.88 -11.65
CA VAL A 41 33.39 -13.23 -10.97
C VAL A 41 33.07 -13.88 -9.61
N THR A 42 33.38 -15.16 -9.41
CA THR A 42 33.03 -15.93 -8.20
C THR A 42 34.11 -15.93 -7.11
N THR A 43 35.26 -15.29 -7.34
CA THR A 43 36.44 -15.35 -6.44
C THR A 43 36.53 -14.23 -5.40
N ASN A 44 35.83 -13.11 -5.57
CA ASN A 44 35.90 -11.96 -4.64
C ASN A 44 34.92 -12.02 -3.45
N LEU A 45 34.00 -13.00 -3.39
CA LEU A 45 32.98 -13.11 -2.33
C LEU A 45 33.35 -14.09 -1.20
N ASN A 46 34.38 -14.92 -1.37
CA ASN A 46 34.80 -15.95 -0.40
C ASN A 46 36.03 -15.57 0.46
N GLN A 47 36.60 -14.37 0.27
CA GLN A 47 37.73 -13.88 1.10
C GLN A 47 37.30 -12.97 2.26
N THR A 48 36.11 -12.35 2.21
CA THR A 48 35.62 -11.40 3.22
C THR A 48 34.92 -12.05 4.43
N LEU A 49 34.69 -13.38 4.40
CA LEU A 49 33.98 -14.14 5.45
C LEU A 49 34.88 -15.11 6.25
N LYS A 50 36.20 -14.94 6.21
CA LYS A 50 37.17 -15.77 6.97
C LYS A 50 38.08 -14.99 7.92
N THR A 51 37.72 -13.75 8.25
CA THR A 51 38.45 -12.91 9.21
C THR A 51 37.53 -12.33 10.28
N ASN A 52 36.92 -13.21 11.08
CA ASN A 52 36.54 -12.99 12.49
C ASN A 52 35.99 -14.30 13.09
N THR A 53 36.23 -14.51 14.39
CA THR A 53 36.14 -15.81 15.13
C THR A 53 37.26 -16.81 14.77
N ALA A 54 38.02 -17.36 15.72
CA ALA A 54 38.09 -17.07 17.17
C ALA A 54 39.46 -17.41 17.77
N SER A 55 39.85 -16.72 18.85
CA SER A 55 40.97 -17.11 19.73
C SER A 55 40.84 -16.57 21.17
N THR A 56 40.30 -17.43 22.03
CA THR A 56 40.79 -17.71 23.41
C THR A 56 40.69 -16.66 24.54
N LEU A 57 40.14 -17.10 25.69
CA LEU A 57 40.19 -16.39 26.99
C LEU A 57 41.56 -16.48 27.69
N ARG A 58 42.02 -15.41 28.38
CA ARG A 58 42.27 -15.45 29.85
C ARG A 58 42.80 -14.13 30.48
N SER A 59 42.62 -14.08 31.81
CA SER A 59 43.36 -13.34 32.85
C SER A 59 43.29 -11.79 32.97
N LEU A 60 42.91 -11.37 34.19
CA LEU A 60 43.14 -10.05 34.81
C LEU A 60 44.64 -9.85 35.18
N PRO A 61 45.09 -8.62 35.42
CA PRO A 61 45.13 -8.12 36.80
C PRO A 61 44.58 -6.68 36.98
N SER A 62 44.64 -6.14 38.20
CA SER A 62 43.91 -4.93 38.63
C SER A 62 44.82 -3.78 39.09
N ARG A 63 44.33 -2.53 39.00
CA ARG A 63 44.43 -1.54 40.10
C ARG A 63 43.57 -0.26 39.96
N ARG A 64 43.06 0.14 41.13
CA ARG A 64 42.56 1.43 41.66
C ARG A 64 43.34 2.69 41.17
N HIS A 65 42.87 3.94 41.22
CA HIS A 65 41.72 4.60 41.92
C HIS A 65 41.30 5.94 41.20
N PRO A 66 40.32 6.76 41.68
CA PRO A 66 39.57 7.74 40.86
C PRO A 66 39.93 9.23 41.03
N VAL A 67 39.32 10.11 40.22
CA VAL A 67 39.29 11.59 40.41
C VAL A 67 37.86 12.15 40.26
N ARG A 68 37.53 13.15 41.11
CA ARG A 68 36.25 13.84 41.32
C ARG A 68 35.58 14.51 40.11
N ILE A 69 34.26 14.68 40.22
CA ILE A 69 33.43 15.70 39.55
C ILE A 69 33.11 16.85 40.54
N PRO A 70 33.08 18.11 40.09
CA PRO A 70 32.28 19.20 40.69
C PRO A 70 31.21 19.78 39.70
N PRO A 71 30.16 20.47 40.20
CA PRO A 71 29.03 20.95 39.39
C PRO A 71 29.26 22.32 38.70
N PRO A 72 28.43 22.71 37.72
CA PRO A 72 28.58 23.95 36.93
C PRO A 72 27.96 25.18 37.61
N ASN A 73 28.43 26.40 37.23
CA ASN A 73 27.72 27.65 37.53
C ASN A 73 28.11 28.84 36.60
N SER A 74 27.16 29.77 36.42
CA SER A 74 27.29 31.17 35.93
C SER A 74 28.06 31.54 34.65
N ALA A 75 27.28 31.96 33.62
CA ALA A 75 27.41 33.12 32.70
C ALA A 75 28.78 33.67 32.16
N PRO A 76 28.87 34.07 30.87
CA PRO A 76 30.08 34.65 30.24
C PRO A 76 30.11 36.20 30.15
N ALA A 77 31.31 36.80 30.04
CA ALA A 77 31.50 38.23 29.76
C ALA A 77 32.74 38.59 28.90
N GLN A 78 32.48 39.15 27.71
CA GLN A 78 33.15 40.26 26.99
C GLN A 78 34.68 40.40 26.75
N PHE A 79 35.00 40.79 25.50
CA PHE A 79 36.13 41.64 24.99
C PHE A 79 37.60 41.11 25.04
N PRO A 80 38.58 41.75 24.33
CA PRO A 80 38.54 42.85 23.34
C PRO A 80 39.23 42.57 21.96
N ILE A 81 39.29 43.59 21.07
CA ILE A 81 40.03 43.61 19.78
C ILE A 81 40.97 44.85 19.75
N PRO A 82 42.20 44.78 19.19
CA PRO A 82 43.13 45.92 19.11
C PRO A 82 42.96 46.84 17.86
N PRO A 83 43.48 48.09 17.87
CA PRO A 83 43.21 49.13 16.84
C PRO A 83 44.40 49.49 15.93
N HIS A 84 44.17 50.31 14.89
CA HIS A 84 45.05 51.34 14.24
C HIS A 84 44.54 51.68 12.81
N SER A 85 44.68 52.86 12.18
CA SER A 85 44.71 54.27 12.62
C SER A 85 44.79 55.29 11.44
N ARG A 86 43.97 56.37 11.45
CA ARG A 86 44.21 57.75 10.88
C ARG A 86 44.50 57.89 9.34
N GLN A 87 44.32 59.02 8.61
CA GLN A 87 43.78 60.38 8.88
C GLN A 87 43.45 61.14 7.54
N LEU A 88 42.69 62.26 7.62
CA LEU A 88 42.61 63.39 6.63
C LEU A 88 41.98 63.11 5.24
N SER A 89 41.35 64.06 4.51
CA SER A 89 40.86 65.42 4.82
C SER A 89 39.77 65.87 3.81
N SER A 90 38.94 66.86 4.18
CA SER A 90 37.89 67.50 3.33
C SER A 90 38.44 68.67 2.48
N PRO A 91 37.61 69.33 1.63
CA PRO A 91 36.89 70.54 2.11
C PRO A 91 35.49 70.82 1.48
N SER A 92 34.75 71.76 2.09
CA SER A 92 33.60 72.54 1.56
C SER A 92 32.32 71.77 1.11
N HIS A 93 31.08 72.21 1.37
CA HIS A 93 30.52 73.34 2.16
C HIS A 93 28.98 73.10 2.34
N ALA A 94 28.20 73.80 3.18
CA ALA A 94 28.48 74.84 4.18
C ALA A 94 27.61 74.64 5.46
N HIS A 95 26.59 75.49 5.69
CA HIS A 95 25.76 75.54 6.91
C HIS A 95 24.25 75.48 6.57
N TRP A 96 23.30 74.95 7.36
CA TRP A 96 23.03 74.82 8.82
C TRP A 96 21.99 75.82 9.40
N ARG A 97 20.82 75.24 9.72
CA ARG A 97 19.97 75.47 10.91
C ARG A 97 19.09 76.74 11.11
N SER A 98 17.77 76.46 11.06
CA SER A 98 16.74 76.67 12.11
C SER A 98 16.31 78.08 12.58
N GLY A 99 14.99 78.35 12.58
CA GLY A 99 14.38 79.42 13.39
C GLY A 99 12.87 79.69 13.16
N LEU A 100 12.04 79.27 14.13
CA LEU A 100 10.86 79.97 14.71
C LEU A 100 9.90 80.87 13.85
N ALA A 101 8.65 80.39 13.72
CA ALA A 101 7.39 81.01 14.22
C ALA A 101 6.84 82.42 13.77
N ARG A 102 5.55 82.39 13.33
CA ARG A 102 4.47 83.43 13.35
C ARG A 102 4.59 84.73 12.49
N GLY A 103 3.50 85.08 11.76
CA GLY A 103 3.05 86.49 11.65
C GLY A 103 2.52 87.09 10.31
N GLU A 104 1.26 86.82 9.93
CA GLU A 104 0.26 87.71 9.24
C GLU A 104 0.46 88.46 7.87
N ARG A 105 -0.67 88.54 7.11
CA ARG A 105 -1.16 89.58 6.11
C ARG A 105 -0.61 89.72 4.65
N SER A 106 -1.39 89.21 3.68
CA SER A 106 -2.23 89.92 2.64
C SER A 106 -1.73 91.17 1.84
N PRO A 107 -2.36 91.62 0.70
CA PRO A 107 -3.32 90.98 -0.28
C PRO A 107 -3.12 91.34 -1.81
N TRP A 108 -4.05 90.86 -2.67
CA TRP A 108 -4.49 91.32 -4.03
C TRP A 108 -4.07 90.56 -5.33
N ASP A 109 -4.90 90.76 -6.37
CA ASP A 109 -5.27 89.91 -7.54
C ASP A 109 -4.97 90.62 -8.91
N PRO A 110 -5.27 90.11 -10.16
CA PRO A 110 -6.28 89.10 -10.56
C PRO A 110 -5.99 88.11 -11.76
N HIS A 111 -6.77 87.01 -11.80
CA HIS A 111 -7.39 86.25 -12.92
C HIS A 111 -6.71 85.99 -14.31
N PRO A 112 -7.15 84.95 -15.08
CA PRO A 112 -7.96 83.73 -14.78
C PRO A 112 -7.17 82.45 -15.24
N ILE A 113 -7.65 81.25 -15.65
CA ILE A 113 -8.94 80.55 -15.90
C ILE A 113 -8.75 79.07 -15.43
N ALA A 114 -9.73 78.16 -15.59
CA ALA A 114 -10.54 77.65 -14.48
C ALA A 114 -11.14 76.24 -14.75
N ARG A 115 -11.68 75.59 -13.70
CA ARG A 115 -12.51 74.35 -13.63
C ARG A 115 -11.78 72.98 -13.67
N ARG A 116 -12.18 71.96 -12.86
CA ARG A 116 -13.01 71.93 -11.63
C ARG A 116 -12.82 70.61 -10.85
N GLN A 117 -12.78 70.68 -9.51
CA GLN A 117 -12.99 69.57 -8.56
C GLN A 117 -13.64 70.16 -7.28
N ILE A 118 -14.43 69.38 -6.51
CA ILE A 118 -14.73 69.56 -5.06
C ILE A 118 -15.09 68.16 -4.46
N PRO A 119 -14.82 67.86 -3.16
CA PRO A 119 -14.65 66.48 -2.66
C PRO A 119 -15.59 66.13 -1.43
N PRO A 120 -15.20 65.63 -0.21
CA PRO A 120 -16.02 64.62 0.49
C PRO A 120 -16.35 64.86 2.01
N ALA A 121 -16.92 63.82 2.66
CA ALA A 121 -16.76 63.39 4.08
C ALA A 121 -17.85 63.68 5.16
N SER A 122 -17.80 62.85 6.23
CA SER A 122 -18.53 62.85 7.54
C SER A 122 -19.92 62.17 7.66
N GLY A 123 -20.23 61.65 8.87
CA GLY A 123 -21.49 61.02 9.32
C GLY A 123 -22.10 61.80 10.52
N PRO A 124 -22.73 61.22 11.57
CA PRO A 124 -22.98 59.79 11.91
C PRO A 124 -24.40 59.49 12.53
N ALA A 125 -24.54 58.35 13.26
CA ALA A 125 -25.41 58.09 14.44
C ALA A 125 -26.88 57.53 14.35
N SER A 126 -27.07 56.36 15.00
CA SER A 126 -28.11 55.92 15.97
C SER A 126 -29.64 55.86 15.69
N ALA A 127 -30.21 54.64 15.91
CA ALA A 127 -31.47 54.33 16.64
C ALA A 127 -32.84 54.67 15.95
N THR A 128 -34.03 54.10 16.26
CA THR A 128 -34.49 52.99 17.16
C THR A 128 -35.92 52.50 16.81
N TYR A 129 -36.30 51.29 17.29
CA TYR A 129 -37.63 50.88 17.86
C TYR A 129 -38.93 50.58 17.05
N TYR A 130 -39.70 49.58 17.57
CA TYR A 130 -41.16 49.28 17.50
C TYR A 130 -41.81 49.03 16.09
N THR A 131 -42.78 48.11 15.85
CA THR A 131 -43.41 47.03 16.69
C THR A 131 -43.96 45.86 15.85
N SER A 132 -44.45 44.82 16.53
CA SER A 132 -45.21 43.64 16.09
C SER A 132 -46.57 43.92 15.41
N ASN A 133 -47.14 42.90 14.71
CA ASN A 133 -48.36 42.20 15.16
C ASN A 133 -48.81 41.05 14.21
N THR A 134 -49.04 39.88 14.80
CA THR A 134 -49.99 38.80 14.36
C THR A 134 -51.44 39.25 14.68
N PRO A 135 -52.57 38.62 14.22
CA PRO A 135 -52.90 37.18 14.35
C PRO A 135 -53.85 36.64 13.20
N PRO A 136 -54.74 35.60 13.33
CA PRO A 136 -54.69 34.47 12.39
C PRO A 136 -56.04 34.04 11.68
N PRO A 137 -56.75 32.90 11.93
CA PRO A 137 -57.24 32.05 10.81
C PRO A 137 -58.75 31.62 10.83
N ARG A 138 -59.24 30.95 9.76
CA ARG A 138 -60.30 29.88 9.73
C ARG A 138 -60.58 29.37 8.29
N THR A 139 -60.56 28.06 7.96
CA THR A 139 -61.64 27.01 7.92
C THR A 139 -62.82 27.29 6.95
N THR A 140 -63.49 26.35 6.23
CA THR A 140 -63.67 24.87 6.33
C THR A 140 -63.89 24.14 4.96
N SER A 141 -63.61 22.82 4.93
CA SER A 141 -64.33 21.69 4.25
C SER A 141 -64.79 21.73 2.76
N ASN A 142 -64.30 20.78 1.94
CA ASN A 142 -65.05 19.57 1.54
C ASN A 142 -64.19 18.55 0.74
N ASN A 143 -64.69 17.31 0.55
CA ASN A 143 -63.90 16.09 0.27
C ASN A 143 -63.83 15.63 -1.23
N PRO A 144 -62.94 14.65 -1.58
CA PRO A 144 -62.47 14.39 -2.96
C PRO A 144 -63.15 13.16 -3.64
N PRO A 145 -62.73 12.73 -4.88
CA PRO A 145 -61.59 11.78 -5.00
C PRO A 145 -60.70 11.88 -6.27
N LEU A 146 -59.51 11.28 -6.16
CA LEU A 146 -58.67 10.59 -7.18
C LEU A 146 -58.95 10.77 -8.70
N LEU A 147 -57.98 11.31 -9.47
CA LEU A 147 -57.12 10.50 -10.38
C LEU A 147 -56.07 11.30 -11.21
N ARG A 148 -54.85 10.74 -11.25
CA ARG A 148 -53.80 10.74 -12.30
C ARG A 148 -53.34 12.05 -12.97
N SER A 149 -52.01 12.21 -13.03
CA SER A 149 -51.30 13.34 -13.63
C SER A 149 -51.19 13.34 -15.16
N GLN A 150 -51.27 14.54 -15.75
CA GLN A 150 -50.62 14.91 -17.02
C GLN A 150 -50.58 16.44 -17.16
N ARG A 151 -49.43 17.05 -17.52
CA ARG A 151 -49.39 18.47 -17.92
C ARG A 151 -48.18 18.86 -18.78
N ALA A 152 -48.52 19.44 -19.93
CA ALA A 152 -47.75 20.33 -20.80
C ALA A 152 -48.81 21.16 -21.59
N PRO A 153 -48.49 22.14 -22.47
CA PRO A 153 -47.19 22.72 -22.84
C PRO A 153 -47.21 24.30 -22.88
N SER A 154 -46.30 24.88 -23.69
CA SER A 154 -46.43 26.13 -24.49
C SER A 154 -46.15 27.56 -23.92
N HIS A 155 -44.93 28.05 -24.25
CA HIS A 155 -44.65 29.17 -25.17
C HIS A 155 -45.08 30.66 -24.95
N HIS A 156 -44.08 31.48 -24.55
CA HIS A 156 -43.38 32.50 -25.39
C HIS A 156 -43.73 34.03 -25.38
N ARG A 157 -42.66 34.85 -25.60
CA ARG A 157 -42.58 36.32 -25.90
C ARG A 157 -42.70 37.28 -24.69
N LEU A 158 -42.05 38.46 -24.66
CA LEU A 158 -41.18 39.18 -25.63
C LEU A 158 -40.02 39.95 -24.91
N CYS A 159 -39.23 40.79 -25.60
CA CYS A 159 -37.85 41.14 -25.21
C CYS A 159 -37.56 42.64 -25.02
N HIS A 160 -36.60 42.99 -24.15
CA HIS A 160 -35.70 44.16 -24.28
C HIS A 160 -34.45 44.01 -23.37
N ARG A 161 -33.38 44.81 -23.48
CA ARG A 161 -32.29 44.78 -24.51
C ARG A 161 -31.15 45.74 -24.09
N LEU A 162 -29.96 45.25 -23.72
CA LEU A 162 -28.66 45.95 -23.87
C LEU A 162 -27.46 44.98 -23.64
N ARG A 163 -26.22 45.42 -23.90
CA ARG A 163 -25.04 44.55 -24.11
C ARG A 163 -23.71 45.20 -23.70
N LEU A 164 -22.67 44.36 -23.51
CA LEU A 164 -21.30 44.36 -24.09
C LEU A 164 -20.31 43.77 -23.05
N ARG A 165 -19.13 43.21 -23.35
CA ARG A 165 -18.56 42.23 -24.35
C ARG A 165 -17.15 41.89 -23.75
N GLN A 166 -16.45 40.77 -23.92
CA GLN A 166 -16.08 39.99 -25.11
C GLN A 166 -15.47 38.61 -24.65
N PRO A 167 -14.71 37.80 -25.42
CA PRO A 167 -15.21 36.48 -25.84
C PRO A 167 -14.47 35.23 -25.32
N LEU A 168 -15.18 34.10 -25.30
CA LEU A 168 -14.62 32.74 -25.29
C LEU A 168 -15.40 31.82 -26.25
N LYS A 169 -14.66 31.01 -27.02
CA LYS A 169 -15.09 29.97 -27.99
C LYS A 169 -13.84 29.10 -28.27
N GLN A 170 -13.87 27.81 -28.59
CA GLN A 170 -14.91 26.77 -28.75
C GLN A 170 -14.16 25.42 -28.55
N LEU A 171 -14.68 24.28 -28.05
CA LEU A 171 -15.79 23.45 -28.54
C LEU A 171 -16.07 22.27 -27.56
N ARG A 172 -17.35 21.97 -27.32
CA ARG A 172 -17.95 20.68 -26.89
C ARG A 172 -19.43 20.75 -27.30
N ALA A 173 -20.13 19.70 -27.73
CA ALA A 173 -19.75 18.33 -28.12
C ALA A 173 -20.91 17.72 -28.96
N PHE A 174 -20.96 16.38 -29.02
CA PHE A 174 -22.11 15.52 -29.40
C PHE A 174 -22.33 15.14 -30.87
N SER A 175 -23.16 14.11 -31.04
CA SER A 175 -23.08 13.09 -32.09
C SER A 175 -24.46 12.67 -32.62
N GLN A 176 -24.49 12.19 -33.88
CA GLN A 176 -25.59 11.41 -34.51
C GLN A 176 -26.95 12.14 -34.62
N SER A 177 -27.78 11.89 -35.64
CA SER A 177 -27.61 11.24 -36.95
C SER A 177 -28.79 11.65 -37.85
N GLN A 178 -28.65 11.61 -39.19
CA GLN A 178 -29.80 11.48 -40.09
C GLN A 178 -29.41 10.98 -41.48
N GLN A 179 -30.41 10.65 -42.30
CA GLN A 179 -30.33 9.66 -43.38
C GLN A 179 -31.23 10.06 -44.57
N GLN A 180 -30.89 9.55 -45.77
CA GLN A 180 -31.69 9.53 -47.03
C GLN A 180 -31.87 10.82 -47.89
N ARG A 181 -31.20 10.77 -49.07
CA ARG A 181 -31.71 10.95 -50.47
C ARG A 181 -32.39 12.26 -50.93
N ARG A 182 -31.96 12.74 -52.12
CA ARG A 182 -32.67 12.86 -53.44
C ARG A 182 -31.91 13.88 -54.34
N ASP A 183 -31.88 13.86 -55.68
CA ASP A 183 -32.17 12.86 -56.73
C ASP A 183 -31.54 13.31 -58.09
N GLY A 184 -30.92 12.39 -58.86
CA GLY A 184 -30.72 12.50 -60.35
C GLY A 184 -29.60 13.40 -60.93
N ASN A 185 -29.21 13.29 -62.22
CA ASN A 185 -29.43 12.19 -63.19
C ASN A 185 -28.46 12.18 -64.41
N TYR A 186 -28.20 10.99 -64.98
CA TYR A 186 -27.67 10.59 -66.31
C TYR A 186 -26.34 11.06 -66.96
N LYS A 187 -25.56 10.03 -67.38
CA LYS A 187 -24.85 9.76 -68.66
C LYS A 187 -23.88 10.78 -69.29
N TYR A 188 -22.72 10.28 -69.73
CA TYR A 188 -22.26 9.98 -71.13
C TYR A 188 -20.84 9.36 -71.00
N ARG A 189 -20.19 8.68 -71.96
CA ARG A 189 -20.55 7.61 -72.93
C ARG A 189 -19.21 6.92 -73.29
N SER A 190 -19.24 5.73 -73.89
CA SER A 190 -18.05 4.91 -74.21
C SER A 190 -17.30 5.32 -75.48
N PHE A 191 -16.14 4.67 -75.68
CA PHE A 191 -15.33 4.55 -76.92
C PHE A 191 -14.45 5.74 -77.33
N GLU A 192 -13.14 5.49 -77.29
CA GLU A 192 -12.25 5.58 -78.46
C GLU A 192 -11.13 4.53 -78.27
N GLY A 193 -10.44 4.10 -79.34
CA GLY A 193 -9.29 3.19 -79.23
C GLY A 193 -8.68 2.79 -80.57
N ARG A 194 -7.81 1.76 -80.54
CA ARG A 194 -7.22 0.98 -81.66
C ARG A 194 -5.75 1.29 -82.03
N GLY A 195 -4.93 0.23 -82.04
CA GLY A 195 -3.58 0.19 -82.64
C GLY A 195 -2.43 0.04 -81.62
N GLY A 196 -1.62 -1.03 -81.63
CA GLY A 196 -1.78 -2.34 -82.29
C GLY A 196 -0.47 -3.14 -82.48
N GLY A 197 -0.45 -4.40 -82.02
CA GLY A 197 0.62 -5.39 -82.28
C GLY A 197 1.91 -5.24 -81.45
N TYR A 198 2.78 -6.25 -81.33
CA TYR A 198 2.65 -7.70 -81.64
C TYR A 198 3.75 -8.48 -80.88
N GLY A 199 3.47 -9.75 -80.49
CA GLY A 199 4.40 -10.63 -79.74
C GLY A 199 4.33 -10.44 -78.22
N GLY A 200 4.37 -11.46 -77.35
CA GLY A 200 4.65 -12.90 -77.55
C GLY A 200 6.08 -13.25 -77.15
N GLY A 201 6.35 -13.97 -76.05
CA GLY A 201 5.41 -14.55 -75.08
C GLY A 201 6.10 -14.96 -73.77
N GLU A 202 5.70 -16.12 -73.22
CA GLU A 202 6.14 -16.72 -71.94
C GLU A 202 5.77 -15.95 -70.65
N GLY A 203 5.25 -16.69 -69.67
CA GLY A 203 4.68 -16.14 -68.43
C GLY A 203 5.64 -16.23 -67.26
N THR A 204 5.76 -15.15 -66.49
CA THR A 204 6.36 -15.15 -65.14
C THR A 204 5.32 -14.68 -64.13
N GLY A 205 5.32 -15.30 -62.94
CA GLY A 205 4.29 -15.06 -61.92
C GLY A 205 4.38 -13.68 -61.24
N PRO A 206 3.28 -13.15 -60.69
CA PRO A 206 3.30 -11.87 -59.97
C PRO A 206 4.24 -11.91 -58.75
N GLY A 207 5.19 -10.97 -58.70
CA GLY A 207 6.14 -10.86 -57.58
C GLY A 207 5.50 -10.32 -56.29
N PRO A 208 5.95 -10.75 -55.10
CA PRO A 208 5.33 -10.37 -53.84
C PRO A 208 5.74 -8.96 -53.38
N TRP A 209 4.76 -8.12 -53.06
CA TRP A 209 4.97 -6.89 -52.29
C TRP A 209 4.94 -7.18 -50.78
N GLY A 210 5.83 -6.52 -50.02
CA GLY A 210 5.75 -6.46 -48.56
C GLY A 210 6.53 -7.54 -47.80
N ASN A 211 7.86 -7.58 -47.91
CA ASN A 211 8.68 -8.44 -47.03
C ASN A 211 10.11 -7.95 -46.69
N SER A 212 10.48 -6.73 -47.07
CA SER A 212 11.89 -6.28 -47.19
C SER A 212 12.74 -6.31 -45.91
N ARG A 213 12.13 -6.15 -44.72
CA ARG A 213 12.85 -6.29 -43.43
C ARG A 213 13.01 -7.74 -43.02
N LEU A 214 11.95 -8.54 -43.17
CA LEU A 214 11.96 -9.94 -42.76
C LEU A 214 12.90 -10.77 -43.66
N THR A 215 12.93 -10.52 -44.98
CA THR A 215 13.84 -11.23 -45.89
C THR A 215 15.30 -10.92 -45.64
N TYR A 216 15.66 -9.67 -45.31
CA TYR A 216 17.02 -9.33 -44.88
C TYR A 216 17.41 -10.03 -43.58
N PHE A 217 16.53 -10.02 -42.57
CA PHE A 217 16.74 -10.71 -41.30
C PHE A 217 16.89 -12.23 -41.51
N TRP A 218 16.04 -12.84 -42.33
CA TRP A 218 16.12 -14.26 -42.68
C TRP A 218 17.41 -14.57 -43.47
N ALA A 219 17.80 -13.75 -44.45
CA ALA A 219 19.03 -13.95 -45.19
C ALA A 219 20.28 -13.92 -44.28
N GLN A 220 20.31 -13.00 -43.32
CA GLN A 220 21.43 -12.82 -42.40
C GLN A 220 21.48 -13.89 -41.29
N TYR A 221 20.34 -14.36 -40.79
CA TYR A 221 20.29 -15.24 -39.61
C TYR A 221 19.81 -16.69 -39.89
N ARG A 222 19.37 -17.06 -41.10
CA ARG A 222 18.82 -18.41 -41.40
C ARG A 222 19.70 -19.57 -40.92
N TYR A 223 21.02 -19.47 -41.05
CA TYR A 223 21.93 -20.55 -40.65
C TYR A 223 22.04 -20.69 -39.12
N MET A 224 21.96 -19.59 -38.37
CA MET A 224 21.85 -19.64 -36.90
C MET A 224 20.46 -20.12 -36.45
N ILE A 225 19.38 -19.69 -37.11
CA ILE A 225 18.01 -20.08 -36.74
C ILE A 225 17.78 -21.57 -37.04
N VAL A 226 18.17 -22.06 -38.22
CA VAL A 226 18.05 -23.49 -38.58
C VAL A 226 19.04 -24.35 -37.78
N GLY A 227 20.29 -23.92 -37.62
CA GLY A 227 21.30 -24.65 -36.83
C GLY A 227 20.95 -24.72 -35.35
N GLY A 228 20.52 -23.60 -34.75
CA GLY A 228 20.05 -23.52 -33.37
C GLY A 228 18.76 -24.30 -33.15
N GLY A 229 17.79 -24.20 -34.07
CA GLY A 229 16.57 -25.01 -34.03
C GLY A 229 16.85 -26.51 -34.10
N ALA A 230 17.73 -26.94 -35.00
CA ALA A 230 18.17 -28.34 -35.09
C ALA A 230 18.91 -28.81 -33.82
N ALA A 231 19.75 -27.95 -33.22
CA ALA A 231 20.42 -28.25 -31.97
C ALA A 231 19.45 -28.37 -30.77
N VAL A 232 18.45 -27.49 -30.67
CA VAL A 232 17.41 -27.55 -29.63
C VAL A 232 16.53 -28.80 -29.80
N VAL A 233 16.11 -29.13 -31.03
CA VAL A 233 15.34 -30.36 -31.30
C VAL A 233 16.18 -31.61 -31.03
N GLY A 234 17.45 -31.62 -31.42
CA GLY A 234 18.38 -32.71 -31.12
C GLY A 234 18.60 -32.91 -29.63
N PHE A 235 18.81 -31.82 -28.88
CA PHE A 235 18.93 -31.83 -27.42
C PHE A 235 17.63 -32.30 -26.74
N TYR A 236 16.46 -31.86 -27.23
CA TYR A 236 15.16 -32.32 -26.73
C TYR A 236 15.02 -33.84 -26.90
N VAL A 237 15.22 -34.35 -28.12
CA VAL A 237 15.07 -35.78 -28.43
C VAL A 237 16.11 -36.65 -27.72
N TRP A 238 17.33 -36.15 -27.52
CA TRP A 238 18.40 -36.88 -26.81
C TRP A 238 18.09 -37.08 -25.31
N ASN A 239 17.34 -36.16 -24.69
CA ASN A 239 16.96 -36.21 -23.28
C ASN A 239 15.48 -36.60 -23.09
N LEU A 240 14.91 -37.37 -24.04
CA LEU A 240 13.61 -38.01 -23.88
C LEU A 240 13.75 -39.32 -23.09
N ASP A 241 13.20 -39.30 -21.89
CA ASP A 241 13.21 -40.39 -20.91
C ASP A 241 11.80 -41.02 -20.76
N VAL A 242 11.70 -42.20 -20.16
CA VAL A 242 10.45 -42.93 -19.92
C VAL A 242 10.26 -43.15 -18.42
N VAL A 243 9.17 -42.63 -17.85
CA VAL A 243 8.82 -42.85 -16.44
C VAL A 243 8.62 -44.35 -16.19
N PRO A 244 9.40 -45.00 -15.30
CA PRO A 244 9.42 -46.47 -15.19
C PRO A 244 8.12 -47.07 -14.66
N MET A 245 7.31 -46.28 -13.94
CA MET A 245 6.06 -46.73 -13.33
C MET A 245 4.84 -46.66 -14.26
N THR A 246 4.86 -45.78 -15.27
CA THR A 246 3.69 -45.48 -16.13
C THR A 246 3.96 -45.65 -17.63
N GLY A 247 5.22 -45.79 -18.05
CA GLY A 247 5.61 -45.79 -19.45
C GLY A 247 5.48 -44.42 -20.13
N ARG A 248 5.19 -43.34 -19.39
CA ARG A 248 5.04 -41.99 -19.96
C ARG A 248 6.39 -41.47 -20.44
N ARG A 249 6.44 -40.99 -21.69
CA ARG A 249 7.61 -40.23 -22.20
C ARG A 249 7.64 -38.82 -21.62
N ARG A 250 8.81 -38.38 -21.20
CA ARG A 250 9.09 -37.06 -20.61
C ARG A 250 10.40 -36.49 -21.15
N PHE A 251 10.64 -35.19 -20.95
CA PHE A 251 11.95 -34.59 -21.14
C PHE A 251 12.63 -34.46 -19.77
N ASN A 252 13.79 -35.08 -19.58
CA ASN A 252 14.59 -34.96 -18.36
C ASN A 252 16.08 -34.85 -18.72
N CYS A 253 16.68 -33.70 -18.42
CA CYS A 253 18.11 -33.43 -18.63
C CYS A 253 18.87 -33.17 -17.30
N ILE A 254 18.20 -33.33 -16.15
CA ILE A 254 18.79 -33.27 -14.82
C ILE A 254 19.18 -34.69 -14.40
N SER A 255 20.42 -34.89 -13.96
CA SER A 255 20.88 -36.17 -13.43
C SER A 255 20.47 -36.36 -11.97
N ASN A 256 20.26 -37.61 -11.54
CA ASN A 256 19.83 -37.95 -10.19
C ASN A 256 20.80 -37.39 -9.12
N GLU A 257 22.11 -37.32 -9.40
CA GLU A 257 23.10 -36.70 -8.49
C GLU A 257 22.87 -35.18 -8.31
N MET A 258 22.46 -34.48 -9.37
CA MET A 258 22.16 -33.04 -9.31
C MET A 258 20.84 -32.78 -8.57
N GLU A 259 19.83 -33.63 -8.78
CA GLU A 259 18.57 -33.61 -8.03
C GLU A 259 18.81 -33.86 -6.53
N MET A 260 19.67 -34.83 -6.20
CA MET A 260 20.13 -35.13 -4.84
C MET A 260 20.86 -33.95 -4.19
N GLN A 261 21.75 -33.27 -4.93
CA GLN A 261 22.46 -32.09 -4.43
C GLN A 261 21.49 -30.93 -4.13
N PHE A 262 20.50 -30.71 -4.99
CA PHE A 262 19.45 -29.71 -4.77
C PHE A 262 18.55 -30.05 -3.56
N GLY A 263 18.15 -31.31 -3.43
CA GLY A 263 17.41 -31.81 -2.27
C GLY A 263 18.15 -31.60 -0.95
N LYS A 264 19.48 -31.80 -0.94
CA LYS A 264 20.34 -31.50 0.22
C LYS A 264 20.37 -30.01 0.57
N GLN A 265 20.50 -29.12 -0.41
CA GLN A 265 20.46 -27.66 -0.17
C GLN A 265 19.11 -27.22 0.40
N THR A 266 18.01 -27.77 -0.14
CA THR A 266 16.65 -27.50 0.33
C THR A 266 16.45 -27.98 1.78
N TYR A 267 16.96 -29.17 2.11
CA TYR A 267 16.98 -29.71 3.48
C TYR A 267 17.75 -28.82 4.46
N GLU A 268 18.92 -28.31 4.08
CA GLU A 268 19.72 -27.39 4.91
C GLU A 268 19.03 -26.02 5.14
N MET A 269 18.17 -25.56 4.22
CA MET A 269 17.33 -24.36 4.41
C MET A 269 16.16 -24.60 5.36
N ILE A 270 15.40 -25.69 5.18
CA ILE A 270 14.24 -26.04 6.03
C ILE A 270 14.67 -26.27 7.50
N LEU A 271 15.86 -26.82 7.73
CA LEU A 271 16.44 -26.94 9.08
C LEU A 271 16.77 -25.59 9.75
N GLN A 272 16.98 -24.53 8.97
CA GLN A 272 17.19 -23.17 9.49
C GLN A 272 15.86 -22.45 9.73
N GLU A 273 14.90 -22.63 8.83
CA GLU A 273 13.56 -22.03 8.87
C GLU A 273 12.74 -22.53 10.07
N TYR A 274 12.55 -23.86 10.21
CA TYR A 274 11.75 -24.46 11.27
C TYR A 274 12.58 -24.80 12.53
N ARG A 275 13.68 -24.07 12.74
CA ARG A 275 14.65 -24.34 13.82
C ARG A 275 14.03 -24.20 15.21
N GLY A 276 13.81 -25.33 15.86
CA GLY A 276 13.20 -25.42 17.19
C GLY A 276 11.74 -25.91 17.20
N GLN A 277 11.11 -26.07 16.03
CA GLN A 277 9.75 -26.64 15.91
C GLN A 277 9.74 -28.16 15.63
N PHE A 278 10.89 -28.77 15.38
CA PHE A 278 11.01 -30.21 15.16
C PHE A 278 10.73 -31.02 16.43
N LEU A 279 9.81 -31.99 16.33
CA LEU A 279 9.56 -32.95 17.40
C LEU A 279 10.70 -33.97 17.53
N PRO A 280 11.08 -34.39 18.75
CA PRO A 280 12.15 -35.37 18.96
C PRO A 280 11.75 -36.76 18.46
N GLU A 281 12.73 -37.56 18.03
CA GLU A 281 12.53 -38.90 17.44
C GLU A 281 11.81 -39.89 18.38
N SER A 282 11.83 -39.65 19.69
CA SER A 282 11.09 -40.41 20.71
C SER A 282 9.59 -40.09 20.77
N HIS A 283 9.13 -38.99 20.17
CA HIS A 283 7.74 -38.53 20.28
C HIS A 283 6.75 -39.48 19.60
N HIS A 284 5.57 -39.68 20.21
CA HIS A 284 4.61 -40.66 19.72
C HIS A 284 4.11 -40.35 18.30
N LEU A 285 3.95 -39.07 17.93
CA LEU A 285 3.60 -38.68 16.55
C LEU A 285 4.72 -38.99 15.55
N VAL A 286 5.99 -38.81 15.91
CA VAL A 286 7.12 -39.14 15.03
C VAL A 286 7.15 -40.65 14.78
N ARG A 287 7.01 -41.46 15.84
CA ARG A 287 6.91 -42.92 15.75
C ARG A 287 5.67 -43.38 14.96
N TYR A 288 4.54 -42.68 15.07
CA TYR A 288 3.33 -42.96 14.32
C TYR A 288 3.53 -42.73 12.81
N VAL A 289 4.02 -41.54 12.42
CA VAL A 289 4.31 -41.19 11.02
C VAL A 289 5.37 -42.13 10.43
N ASP A 290 6.48 -42.35 11.15
CA ASP A 290 7.56 -43.28 10.75
C ASP A 290 7.04 -44.72 10.56
N SER A 291 6.10 -45.19 11.40
CA SER A 291 5.50 -46.53 11.24
C SER A 291 4.62 -46.68 9.98
N VAL A 292 3.98 -45.60 9.52
CA VAL A 292 3.19 -45.58 8.28
C VAL A 292 4.11 -45.46 7.09
N PHE A 293 5.07 -44.53 7.16
CA PHE A 293 6.07 -44.27 6.15
C PHE A 293 6.93 -45.51 5.81
N ARG A 294 7.46 -46.22 6.82
CA ARG A 294 8.23 -47.46 6.58
C ARG A 294 7.41 -48.55 5.89
N LYS A 295 6.10 -48.64 6.17
CA LYS A 295 5.20 -49.61 5.52
C LYS A 295 5.00 -49.30 4.04
N LEU A 296 4.91 -48.01 3.67
CA LEU A 296 4.88 -47.54 2.27
C LEU A 296 6.18 -47.86 1.52
N ILE A 297 7.34 -47.53 2.10
CA ILE A 297 8.63 -47.73 1.43
C ILE A 297 8.92 -49.22 1.15
N LEU A 298 8.62 -50.12 2.10
CA LEU A 298 8.85 -51.56 1.94
C LEU A 298 8.11 -52.18 0.73
N SER A 299 6.96 -51.64 0.34
CA SER A 299 6.17 -52.08 -0.83
C SER A 299 6.44 -51.25 -2.10
N GLY A 300 6.99 -50.05 -1.98
CA GLY A 300 7.50 -49.25 -3.10
C GLY A 300 8.81 -49.78 -3.67
N GLN A 301 9.74 -50.19 -2.80
CA GLN A 301 11.12 -50.58 -3.16
C GLN A 301 11.27 -51.71 -4.22
N PRO A 302 10.37 -52.72 -4.32
CA PRO A 302 10.46 -53.77 -5.35
C PRO A 302 10.21 -53.31 -6.80
N GLN A 303 9.68 -52.09 -7.01
CA GLN A 303 9.20 -51.63 -8.32
C GLN A 303 10.25 -50.84 -9.12
N LEU A 304 11.40 -50.51 -8.53
CA LEU A 304 12.47 -49.75 -9.18
C LEU A 304 13.37 -50.67 -10.02
N GLY A 305 13.75 -50.22 -11.22
CA GLY A 305 14.63 -50.94 -12.15
C GLY A 305 16.05 -51.15 -11.63
N GLU A 306 16.90 -51.80 -12.44
CA GLU A 306 18.32 -52.00 -12.09
C GLU A 306 19.12 -50.69 -12.13
N GLU A 307 18.74 -49.75 -12.99
CA GLU A 307 19.42 -48.45 -13.17
C GLU A 307 19.25 -47.52 -11.95
N ASP A 308 18.15 -47.65 -11.20
CA ASP A 308 17.84 -46.87 -9.99
C ASP A 308 18.50 -47.41 -8.70
N ALA A 309 19.70 -47.99 -8.82
CA ALA A 309 20.46 -48.52 -7.68
C ALA A 309 20.77 -47.45 -6.59
N LEU A 310 20.74 -46.15 -6.93
CA LEU A 310 20.93 -45.05 -5.99
C LEU A 310 19.74 -44.92 -5.01
N LEU A 311 18.51 -45.00 -5.52
CA LEU A 311 17.27 -44.87 -4.74
C LEU A 311 17.11 -46.01 -3.72
N LYS A 312 17.56 -47.22 -4.07
CA LYS A 312 17.61 -48.40 -3.19
C LYS A 312 18.57 -48.25 -1.99
N ASN A 313 19.49 -47.27 -2.03
CA ASN A 313 20.49 -47.01 -0.99
C ASN A 313 20.23 -45.72 -0.18
N LEU A 314 19.09 -45.04 -0.37
CA LEU A 314 18.78 -43.81 0.37
C LEU A 314 18.54 -44.05 1.87
N LYS A 315 19.11 -43.17 2.69
CA LYS A 315 18.90 -43.11 4.14
C LYS A 315 17.67 -42.27 4.45
N TRP A 316 16.49 -42.83 4.23
CA TRP A 316 15.23 -42.16 4.51
C TRP A 316 15.13 -41.68 5.97
N LYS A 317 14.70 -40.43 6.17
CA LYS A 317 14.50 -39.86 7.51
C LYS A 317 13.20 -39.06 7.59
N VAL A 318 12.42 -39.31 8.63
CA VAL A 318 11.15 -38.63 8.92
C VAL A 318 11.35 -37.52 9.94
N HIS A 319 10.86 -36.33 9.60
CA HIS A 319 10.80 -35.15 10.45
C HIS A 319 9.34 -34.72 10.64
N VAL A 320 8.91 -34.52 11.88
CA VAL A 320 7.59 -33.94 12.18
C VAL A 320 7.80 -32.53 12.75
N ILE A 321 7.18 -31.54 12.10
CA ILE A 321 7.22 -30.13 12.48
C ILE A 321 5.95 -29.79 13.27
N ASN A 322 6.11 -29.20 14.45
CA ASN A 322 5.00 -28.76 15.28
C ASN A 322 4.50 -27.37 14.86
N SER A 323 3.76 -27.33 13.74
CA SER A 323 3.04 -26.15 13.23
C SER A 323 1.58 -26.52 12.91
N SER A 324 0.69 -25.54 13.03
CA SER A 324 -0.73 -25.63 12.67
C SER A 324 -0.97 -25.67 11.16
N GLU A 325 0.07 -25.47 10.34
CA GLU A 325 -0.02 -25.61 8.89
C GLU A 325 -0.44 -27.02 8.47
N MET A 326 -1.41 -27.06 7.55
CA MET A 326 -1.77 -28.26 6.81
C MET A 326 -0.76 -28.42 5.68
N ASN A 327 0.30 -29.20 5.89
CA ASN A 327 1.33 -29.48 4.88
C ASN A 327 2.06 -30.82 5.15
N ALA A 328 2.55 -31.46 4.09
CA ALA A 328 3.48 -32.58 4.11
C ALA A 328 4.19 -32.67 2.75
N PHE A 329 5.49 -32.98 2.73
CA PHE A 329 6.26 -33.12 1.48
C PHE A 329 7.49 -34.02 1.67
N VAL A 330 8.07 -34.48 0.56
CA VAL A 330 9.30 -35.30 0.54
C VAL A 330 10.35 -34.66 -0.38
N LEU A 331 11.59 -34.58 0.09
CA LEU A 331 12.72 -34.09 -0.71
C LEU A 331 13.50 -35.24 -1.38
N PRO A 332 14.07 -35.01 -2.57
CA PRO A 332 15.15 -35.84 -3.10
C PRO A 332 16.26 -36.03 -2.05
N GLY A 333 16.76 -37.26 -1.92
CA GLY A 333 17.63 -37.66 -0.81
C GLY A 333 16.92 -38.33 0.37
N GLY A 334 15.59 -38.37 0.37
CA GLY A 334 14.79 -39.20 1.28
C GLY A 334 14.40 -38.55 2.60
N ASN A 335 14.45 -37.21 2.69
CA ASN A 335 14.00 -36.48 3.86
C ASN A 335 12.50 -36.17 3.73
N VAL A 336 11.71 -36.65 4.69
CA VAL A 336 10.25 -36.54 4.73
C VAL A 336 9.85 -35.52 5.79
N PHE A 337 9.00 -34.55 5.45
CA PHE A 337 8.51 -33.52 6.36
C PHE A 337 6.98 -33.62 6.48
N VAL A 338 6.48 -33.69 7.71
CA VAL A 338 5.03 -33.72 8.02
C VAL A 338 4.71 -32.69 9.10
N PHE A 339 3.73 -31.83 8.85
CA PHE A 339 3.32 -30.78 9.79
C PHE A 339 2.16 -31.29 10.64
N THR A 340 2.15 -30.97 11.94
CA THR A 340 1.10 -31.47 12.86
C THR A 340 -0.31 -31.08 12.44
N GLY A 341 -0.50 -29.96 11.73
CA GLY A 341 -1.79 -29.51 11.22
C GLY A 341 -2.45 -30.40 10.15
N ILE A 342 -1.72 -31.29 9.46
CA ILE A 342 -2.33 -32.20 8.47
C ILE A 342 -3.02 -33.42 9.12
N LEU A 343 -2.54 -33.83 10.31
CA LEU A 343 -2.94 -35.09 10.96
C LEU A 343 -4.46 -35.18 11.29
N PRO A 344 -5.15 -34.11 11.75
CA PRO A 344 -6.60 -34.16 11.97
C PRO A 344 -7.44 -34.41 10.71
N ILE A 345 -6.93 -34.03 9.52
CA ILE A 345 -7.59 -34.30 8.23
C ILE A 345 -7.34 -35.75 7.81
N CYS A 346 -6.13 -36.27 8.02
CA CYS A 346 -5.80 -37.68 7.80
C CYS A 346 -6.68 -38.61 8.65
N ARG A 347 -6.91 -38.27 9.94
CA ARG A 347 -7.57 -39.07 10.99
C ARG A 347 -6.85 -40.38 11.31
N ASP A 348 -6.75 -41.25 10.33
CA ASP A 348 -6.36 -42.66 10.47
C ASP A 348 -5.07 -42.97 9.69
N ARG A 349 -4.50 -44.16 9.92
CA ARG A 349 -3.24 -44.58 9.27
C ARG A 349 -3.38 -44.66 7.76
N ASP A 350 -4.52 -45.12 7.25
CA ASP A 350 -4.83 -45.16 5.82
C ASP A 350 -4.95 -43.76 5.21
N GLY A 351 -5.57 -42.80 5.93
CA GLY A 351 -5.66 -41.41 5.49
C GLY A 351 -4.29 -40.73 5.42
N LEU A 352 -3.40 -41.01 6.37
CA LEU A 352 -2.01 -40.54 6.34
C LEU A 352 -1.20 -41.25 5.23
N ALA A 353 -1.47 -42.54 4.99
CA ALA A 353 -0.82 -43.31 3.92
C ALA A 353 -1.15 -42.76 2.53
N ALA A 354 -2.39 -42.29 2.30
CA ALA A 354 -2.77 -41.64 1.05
C ALA A 354 -1.99 -40.33 0.80
N VAL A 355 -1.80 -39.48 1.83
CA VAL A 355 -0.98 -38.26 1.71
C VAL A 355 0.48 -38.62 1.42
N LEU A 356 1.09 -39.46 2.26
CA LEU A 356 2.50 -39.82 2.11
C LEU A 356 2.78 -40.59 0.82
N GLY A 357 1.85 -41.43 0.34
CA GLY A 357 1.96 -42.12 -0.93
C GLY A 357 2.03 -41.17 -2.13
N HIS A 358 1.25 -40.09 -2.12
CA HIS A 358 1.29 -39.04 -3.15
C HIS A 358 2.63 -38.29 -3.15
N GLU A 359 3.11 -37.87 -1.97
CA GLU A 359 4.39 -37.14 -1.85
C GLU A 359 5.60 -38.01 -2.22
N ILE A 360 5.61 -39.30 -1.84
CA ILE A 360 6.64 -40.26 -2.26
C ILE A 360 6.55 -40.52 -3.77
N ALA A 361 5.35 -40.55 -4.35
CA ALA A 361 5.17 -40.76 -5.78
C ALA A 361 5.80 -39.63 -6.63
N HIS A 362 5.74 -38.37 -6.20
CA HIS A 362 6.43 -37.27 -6.90
C HIS A 362 7.96 -37.46 -6.95
N VAL A 363 8.55 -38.04 -5.91
CA VAL A 363 10.00 -38.33 -5.84
C VAL A 363 10.36 -39.58 -6.66
N LEU A 364 9.59 -40.68 -6.54
CA LEU A 364 9.82 -41.89 -7.33
C LEU A 364 9.58 -41.67 -8.84
N ALA A 365 8.66 -40.76 -9.19
CA ALA A 365 8.43 -40.33 -10.57
C ALA A 365 9.34 -39.17 -11.00
N HIS A 366 10.33 -38.75 -10.21
CA HIS A 366 11.28 -37.66 -10.52
C HIS A 366 10.61 -36.38 -11.10
N HIS A 367 9.42 -36.03 -10.60
CA HIS A 367 8.72 -34.81 -11.03
C HIS A 367 9.50 -33.51 -10.74
N PRO A 368 10.31 -33.39 -9.66
CA PRO A 368 11.20 -32.25 -9.48
C PRO A 368 12.25 -32.11 -10.60
N ALA A 369 12.94 -33.19 -10.98
CA ALA A 369 13.88 -33.19 -12.11
C ALA A 369 13.21 -32.89 -13.46
N GLU A 370 12.03 -33.44 -13.75
CA GLU A 370 11.27 -33.12 -14.97
C GLU A 370 10.87 -31.63 -15.01
N ARG A 371 10.36 -31.10 -13.90
CA ARG A 371 9.99 -29.67 -13.78
C ARG A 371 11.21 -28.77 -13.97
N MET A 372 12.33 -29.07 -13.31
CA MET A 372 13.58 -28.32 -13.44
C MET A 372 14.13 -28.38 -14.87
N SER A 373 14.10 -29.56 -15.51
CA SER A 373 14.46 -29.75 -16.91
C SER A 373 13.61 -28.89 -17.85
N SER A 374 12.29 -28.84 -17.65
CA SER A 374 11.38 -28.01 -18.45
C SER A 374 11.71 -26.52 -18.34
N SER A 375 12.12 -26.05 -17.15
CA SER A 375 12.49 -24.65 -16.92
C SER A 375 13.74 -24.23 -17.71
N ILE A 376 14.71 -25.13 -17.90
CA ILE A 376 15.95 -24.85 -18.64
C ILE A 376 15.65 -24.56 -20.12
N ILE A 377 14.71 -25.28 -20.73
CA ILE A 377 14.27 -25.01 -22.12
C ILE A 377 13.69 -23.58 -22.22
N VAL A 378 12.83 -23.19 -21.28
CA VAL A 378 12.20 -21.86 -21.29
C VAL A 378 13.21 -20.75 -21.01
N ILE A 379 14.17 -20.96 -20.11
CA ILE A 379 15.27 -20.03 -19.86
C ILE A 379 16.14 -19.85 -21.12
N VAL A 380 16.52 -20.94 -21.79
CA VAL A 380 17.30 -20.87 -23.05
C VAL A 380 16.49 -20.19 -24.15
N ALA A 381 15.19 -20.47 -24.28
CA ALA A 381 14.32 -19.81 -25.25
C ALA A 381 14.14 -18.31 -24.97
N ALA A 382 13.95 -17.92 -23.71
CA ALA A 382 13.85 -16.53 -23.29
C ALA A 382 15.18 -15.76 -23.49
N LEU A 383 16.32 -16.40 -23.22
CA LEU A 383 17.63 -15.81 -23.42
C LEU A 383 17.94 -15.65 -24.92
N ALA A 384 17.62 -16.64 -25.75
CA ALA A 384 17.70 -16.52 -27.21
C ALA A 384 16.76 -15.43 -27.76
N ALA A 385 15.54 -15.33 -27.24
CA ALA A 385 14.61 -14.26 -27.60
C ALA A 385 15.15 -12.87 -27.20
N SER A 386 15.77 -12.73 -26.02
CA SER A 386 16.39 -11.47 -25.60
C SER A 386 17.52 -11.03 -26.53
N MET A 387 18.35 -11.98 -27.01
CA MET A 387 19.40 -11.71 -28.00
C MET A 387 18.88 -11.39 -29.41
N LEU A 388 17.69 -11.88 -29.79
CA LEU A 388 17.10 -11.65 -31.11
C LEU A 388 16.24 -10.38 -31.20
N PHE A 389 15.71 -9.90 -30.07
CA PHE A 389 14.73 -8.81 -30.04
C PHE A 389 15.09 -7.64 -29.11
N ASP A 390 16.29 -7.63 -28.52
CA ASP A 390 16.84 -6.56 -27.64
C ASP A 390 15.89 -6.17 -26.49
N VAL A 391 15.35 -7.20 -25.83
CA VAL A 391 14.35 -7.03 -24.75
C VAL A 391 15.05 -6.97 -23.39
N SER A 392 14.64 -6.00 -22.57
CA SER A 392 15.28 -5.67 -21.29
C SER A 392 15.45 -6.86 -20.34
N GLN A 393 16.60 -6.91 -19.65
CA GLN A 393 16.98 -7.97 -18.70
C GLN A 393 15.98 -8.20 -17.55
N ASN A 394 15.11 -7.22 -17.26
CA ASN A 394 14.07 -7.34 -16.24
C ASN A 394 12.95 -8.33 -16.64
N LEU A 395 12.71 -8.54 -17.94
CA LEU A 395 11.69 -9.47 -18.40
C LEU A 395 12.15 -10.94 -18.26
N SER A 396 13.43 -11.24 -18.50
CA SER A 396 13.95 -12.58 -18.29
C SER A 396 13.93 -12.98 -16.81
N SER A 397 14.26 -12.08 -15.88
CA SER A 397 14.09 -12.33 -14.44
C SER A 397 12.62 -12.51 -14.04
N ALA A 398 11.70 -11.75 -14.63
CA ALA A 398 10.26 -11.92 -14.38
C ALA A 398 9.74 -13.28 -14.88
N ILE A 399 10.17 -13.72 -16.07
CA ILE A 399 9.83 -15.05 -16.61
C ILE A 399 10.43 -16.18 -15.76
N LEU A 400 11.67 -16.01 -15.27
CA LEU A 400 12.35 -17.01 -14.45
C LEU A 400 11.68 -17.15 -13.06
N ASN A 401 11.33 -16.04 -12.42
CA ASN A 401 10.54 -16.04 -11.18
C ASN A 401 9.13 -16.63 -11.39
N LEU A 402 8.48 -16.33 -12.51
CA LEU A 402 7.18 -16.91 -12.86
C LEU A 402 7.28 -18.44 -13.08
N MET A 403 8.34 -18.93 -13.72
CA MET A 403 8.61 -20.38 -13.88
C MET A 403 8.81 -21.09 -12.54
N LEU A 404 9.55 -20.48 -11.61
CA LEU A 404 9.74 -21.03 -10.26
C LEU A 404 8.45 -21.03 -9.43
N ALA A 405 7.49 -20.16 -9.75
CA ALA A 405 6.18 -20.06 -9.09
C ALA A 405 5.05 -20.90 -9.74
N LEU A 406 5.27 -21.52 -10.91
CA LEU A 406 4.24 -22.33 -11.57
C LEU A 406 4.04 -23.70 -10.85
N PRO A 407 2.79 -24.12 -10.58
CA PRO A 407 2.51 -25.43 -9.98
C PRO A 407 2.85 -26.59 -10.93
N ASN A 408 2.88 -27.81 -10.39
CA ASN A 408 3.12 -29.04 -11.14
C ASN A 408 2.15 -29.20 -12.32
N SER A 409 2.56 -29.93 -13.37
CA SER A 409 1.67 -30.26 -14.47
C SER A 409 0.51 -31.12 -13.96
N ARG A 410 -0.71 -30.87 -14.46
CA ARG A 410 -1.89 -31.69 -14.18
C ARG A 410 -1.69 -33.18 -14.52
N THR A 411 -0.77 -33.49 -15.43
CA THR A 411 -0.37 -34.87 -15.74
C THR A 411 0.43 -35.49 -14.60
N GLN A 412 1.44 -34.79 -14.08
CA GLN A 412 2.29 -35.22 -12.96
C GLN A 412 1.46 -35.40 -11.68
N GLU A 413 0.51 -34.51 -11.43
CA GLU A 413 -0.43 -34.60 -10.30
C GLU A 413 -1.31 -35.86 -10.39
N SER A 414 -1.84 -36.16 -11.58
CA SER A 414 -2.67 -37.36 -11.81
C SER A 414 -1.84 -38.65 -11.72
N GLU A 415 -0.61 -38.62 -12.21
CA GLU A 415 0.36 -39.71 -12.15
C GLU A 415 0.83 -40.00 -10.71
N ALA A 416 1.04 -38.96 -9.90
CA ALA A 416 1.33 -39.12 -8.48
C ALA A 416 0.13 -39.62 -7.66
N ASP A 417 -1.10 -39.26 -8.03
CA ASP A 417 -2.32 -39.86 -7.46
C ASP A 417 -2.42 -41.36 -7.80
N GLU A 418 -2.18 -41.75 -9.05
CA GLU A 418 -2.24 -43.16 -9.48
C GLU A 418 -1.15 -44.00 -8.80
N ILE A 419 0.11 -43.57 -8.85
CA ILE A 419 1.25 -44.27 -8.21
C ILE A 419 1.05 -44.33 -6.68
N GLY A 420 0.62 -43.23 -6.06
CA GLY A 420 0.38 -43.15 -4.61
C GLY A 420 -0.72 -44.10 -4.15
N LEU A 421 -1.83 -44.18 -4.89
CA LEU A 421 -2.94 -45.11 -4.60
C LEU A 421 -2.52 -46.58 -4.77
N MET A 422 -1.76 -46.91 -5.81
CA MET A 422 -1.26 -48.27 -6.03
C MET A 422 -0.19 -48.67 -5.00
N MET A 423 0.65 -47.74 -4.54
CA MET A 423 1.59 -47.97 -3.44
C MET A 423 0.87 -48.21 -2.11
N MET A 424 -0.15 -47.40 -1.82
CA MET A 424 -1.00 -47.53 -0.64
C MET A 424 -1.69 -48.91 -0.59
N ALA A 425 -2.26 -49.37 -1.72
CA ALA A 425 -2.84 -50.71 -1.85
C ALA A 425 -1.81 -51.82 -1.54
N LYS A 426 -0.63 -51.80 -2.20
CA LYS A 426 0.46 -52.77 -1.98
C LYS A 426 1.02 -52.77 -0.55
N SER A 427 0.82 -51.67 0.18
CA SER A 427 1.21 -51.53 1.59
C SER A 427 0.20 -52.14 2.56
N CYS A 428 -0.89 -52.75 2.08
CA CYS A 428 -2.04 -53.11 2.89
C CYS A 428 -2.59 -51.90 3.69
N PHE A 429 -2.87 -50.80 2.99
CA PHE A 429 -3.71 -49.70 3.47
C PHE A 429 -4.94 -49.58 2.55
N LYS A 430 -6.10 -49.26 3.10
CA LYS A 430 -7.41 -49.41 2.44
C LYS A 430 -7.69 -48.28 1.43
N PRO A 431 -7.70 -48.53 0.11
CA PRO A 431 -7.73 -47.46 -0.91
C PRO A 431 -8.94 -46.52 -0.82
N GLU A 432 -10.07 -46.98 -0.26
CA GLU A 432 -11.27 -46.19 -0.02
C GLU A 432 -11.01 -44.97 0.87
N ALA A 433 -10.04 -45.07 1.78
CA ALA A 433 -9.69 -43.97 2.68
C ALA A 433 -9.12 -42.74 1.93
N ALA A 434 -8.56 -42.92 0.73
CA ALA A 434 -8.11 -41.80 -0.11
C ALA A 434 -9.29 -40.92 -0.57
N VAL A 435 -10.42 -41.52 -0.99
CA VAL A 435 -11.63 -40.76 -1.34
C VAL A 435 -12.18 -40.05 -0.10
N GLY A 436 -12.19 -40.73 1.04
CA GLY A 436 -12.57 -40.15 2.33
C GLY A 436 -11.69 -38.97 2.78
N LEU A 437 -10.38 -39.03 2.51
CA LEU A 437 -9.43 -37.96 2.77
C LEU A 437 -9.73 -36.73 1.91
N TRP A 438 -9.82 -36.88 0.59
CA TRP A 438 -10.03 -35.75 -0.33
C TRP A 438 -11.39 -35.07 -0.12
N SER A 439 -12.43 -35.82 0.29
CA SER A 439 -13.71 -35.25 0.71
C SER A 439 -13.58 -34.37 1.97
N ARG A 440 -12.73 -34.73 2.93
CA ARG A 440 -12.43 -33.90 4.12
C ARG A 440 -11.56 -32.70 3.77
N MET A 441 -10.58 -32.87 2.88
CA MET A 441 -9.78 -31.77 2.35
C MET A 441 -10.69 -30.71 1.71
N HIS A 442 -11.63 -31.12 0.84
CA HIS A 442 -12.60 -30.22 0.20
C HIS A 442 -13.57 -29.51 1.18
N GLN A 443 -13.71 -30.01 2.40
CA GLN A 443 -14.45 -29.34 3.46
C GLN A 443 -13.57 -28.31 4.20
N ALA A 444 -12.29 -28.65 4.48
CA ALA A 444 -11.32 -27.72 5.06
C ALA A 444 -10.99 -26.53 4.11
N GLU A 445 -10.91 -26.77 2.80
CA GLU A 445 -10.74 -25.77 1.73
C GLU A 445 -11.74 -24.60 1.82
N LYS A 446 -12.94 -24.82 2.37
CA LYS A 446 -13.98 -23.80 2.50
C LYS A 446 -13.83 -22.91 3.74
N ALA A 447 -13.03 -23.32 4.72
CA ALA A 447 -12.85 -22.60 5.98
C ALA A 447 -11.59 -21.72 5.97
N VAL A 448 -10.49 -22.21 5.38
CA VAL A 448 -9.22 -21.48 5.28
C VAL A 448 -8.52 -21.79 3.95
N PRO A 449 -8.07 -20.78 3.17
CA PRO A 449 -7.18 -21.00 2.03
C PRO A 449 -5.81 -21.50 2.53
N SER A 450 -5.54 -22.80 2.39
CA SER A 450 -4.27 -23.42 2.77
C SER A 450 -3.19 -23.28 1.70
N GLN A 451 -1.91 -23.38 2.07
CA GLN A 451 -0.81 -23.31 1.08
C GLN A 451 -0.82 -24.50 0.09
N ILE A 452 -1.37 -25.66 0.48
CA ILE A 452 -1.61 -26.82 -0.42
C ILE A 452 -2.42 -26.43 -1.66
N LEU A 453 -3.39 -25.49 -1.54
CA LEU A 453 -4.18 -25.01 -2.68
C LEU A 453 -3.36 -24.19 -3.69
N SER A 454 -2.16 -23.73 -3.33
CA SER A 454 -1.28 -23.00 -4.25
C SER A 454 -0.41 -23.92 -5.10
N THR A 455 -0.14 -25.15 -4.64
CA THR A 455 0.69 -26.13 -5.36
C THR A 455 -0.10 -27.18 -6.12
N HIS A 456 -1.33 -27.53 -5.70
CA HIS A 456 -2.12 -28.64 -6.28
C HIS A 456 -3.52 -28.21 -6.80
N PRO A 457 -4.07 -28.89 -7.84
CA PRO A 457 -5.35 -28.53 -8.46
C PRO A 457 -6.59 -29.03 -7.70
N SER A 458 -7.76 -28.48 -8.07
CA SER A 458 -9.03 -28.64 -7.36
C SER A 458 -9.46 -30.09 -7.08
N SER A 459 -9.67 -30.37 -5.78
CA SER A 459 -9.98 -31.67 -5.18
C SER A 459 -11.13 -32.46 -5.83
N ARG A 460 -12.19 -31.80 -6.32
CA ARG A 460 -13.34 -32.48 -6.95
C ARG A 460 -12.93 -33.43 -8.09
N ARG A 461 -12.05 -32.98 -8.99
CA ARG A 461 -11.63 -33.81 -10.14
C ARG A 461 -10.68 -34.94 -9.73
N ARG A 462 -9.92 -34.77 -8.65
CA ARG A 462 -9.08 -35.83 -8.07
C ARG A 462 -9.94 -36.94 -7.47
N MET A 463 -11.03 -36.60 -6.78
CA MET A 463 -12.00 -37.61 -6.31
C MET A 463 -12.62 -38.41 -7.47
N GLU A 464 -13.04 -37.72 -8.55
CA GLU A 464 -13.60 -38.34 -9.77
C GLU A 464 -12.58 -39.27 -10.46
N ALA A 465 -11.27 -38.95 -10.43
CA ALA A 465 -10.19 -39.79 -10.97
C ALA A 465 -9.84 -40.99 -10.06
N ILE A 466 -9.68 -40.75 -8.75
CA ILE A 466 -9.38 -41.80 -7.75
C ILE A 466 -10.49 -42.85 -7.72
N GLN A 467 -11.76 -42.44 -7.84
CA GLN A 467 -12.89 -43.38 -7.91
C GLN A 467 -12.85 -44.26 -9.18
N LYS A 468 -12.20 -43.82 -10.27
CA LYS A 468 -11.98 -44.62 -11.47
C LYS A 468 -10.83 -45.64 -11.30
N TRP A 469 -9.78 -45.29 -10.58
CA TRP A 469 -8.65 -46.19 -10.28
C TRP A 469 -8.93 -47.16 -9.11
N LEU A 470 -9.91 -46.85 -8.24
CA LEU A 470 -10.26 -47.64 -7.06
C LEU A 470 -10.41 -49.15 -7.32
N PRO A 471 -11.08 -49.64 -8.39
CA PRO A 471 -11.20 -51.08 -8.65
C PRO A 471 -9.84 -51.76 -8.87
N GLN A 472 -8.92 -51.08 -9.58
CA GLN A 472 -7.56 -51.56 -9.85
C GLN A 472 -6.68 -51.49 -8.60
N ALA A 473 -6.87 -50.47 -7.76
CA ALA A 473 -6.22 -50.39 -6.45
C ALA A 473 -6.70 -51.52 -5.51
N ASN A 474 -7.99 -51.85 -5.54
CA ASN A 474 -8.56 -52.92 -4.71
C ASN A 474 -8.10 -54.31 -5.18
N THR A 475 -8.03 -54.61 -6.48
CA THR A 475 -7.41 -55.85 -6.95
C THR A 475 -5.95 -55.95 -6.50
N VAL A 476 -5.20 -54.85 -6.58
CA VAL A 476 -3.80 -54.80 -6.11
C VAL A 476 -3.68 -54.99 -4.59
N TYR A 477 -4.65 -54.53 -3.79
CA TYR A 477 -4.72 -54.77 -2.34
C TYR A 477 -5.00 -56.25 -2.02
N ASP A 478 -5.93 -56.87 -2.73
CA ASP A 478 -6.27 -58.30 -2.57
C ASP A 478 -5.12 -59.22 -3.04
N ASP A 479 -4.55 -58.95 -4.23
CA ASP A 479 -3.38 -59.66 -4.79
C ASP A 479 -2.14 -59.57 -3.88
N SER A 480 -2.01 -58.50 -3.10
CA SER A 480 -0.93 -58.32 -2.11
C SER A 480 -1.12 -59.17 -0.84
N GLY A 481 -2.16 -60.01 -0.77
CA GLY A 481 -2.42 -60.92 0.35
C GLY A 481 -2.94 -60.26 1.63
N CYS A 482 -3.31 -58.97 1.55
CA CYS A 482 -3.62 -58.12 2.70
C CYS A 482 -4.82 -58.60 3.54
N GLY A 483 -5.76 -59.35 2.94
CA GLY A 483 -6.89 -59.95 3.67
C GLY A 483 -6.54 -61.10 4.62
N VAL A 484 -5.30 -61.63 4.58
CA VAL A 484 -4.89 -62.77 5.43
C VAL A 484 -4.39 -62.31 6.80
N THR A 485 -3.75 -61.14 6.89
CA THR A 485 -3.09 -60.66 8.12
C THR A 485 -4.06 -60.14 9.19
N GLU A 486 -5.14 -59.43 8.80
CA GLU A 486 -6.16 -58.96 9.76
C GLU A 486 -6.79 -60.12 10.58
N ARG A 487 -6.85 -61.33 10.03
CA ARG A 487 -7.38 -62.52 10.74
C ARG A 487 -6.46 -63.06 11.83
N TYR A 488 -5.17 -62.73 11.80
CA TYR A 488 -4.20 -63.17 12.81
C TYR A 488 -3.97 -62.13 13.91
N GLU A 489 -3.80 -60.85 13.58
CA GLU A 489 -3.57 -59.80 14.59
C GLU A 489 -4.74 -59.68 15.60
N CYS A 490 -5.97 -59.90 15.14
CA CYS A 490 -7.19 -59.87 15.97
C CYS A 490 -7.23 -60.93 17.09
N LYS A 491 -6.41 -62.00 17.02
CA LYS A 491 -6.32 -63.02 18.09
C LYS A 491 -5.28 -62.71 19.15
N GLN A 492 -4.19 -62.03 18.80
CA GLN A 492 -3.02 -61.89 19.70
C GLN A 492 -3.15 -60.72 20.68
N SER A 493 -3.92 -59.68 20.32
CA SER A 493 -4.19 -58.50 21.15
C SER A 493 -5.07 -58.76 22.38
N LYS A 494 -5.75 -59.91 22.48
CA LYS A 494 -6.62 -60.27 23.62
C LYS A 494 -5.91 -60.99 24.78
N LEU A 495 -4.61 -61.25 24.68
CA LEU A 495 -3.85 -62.06 25.65
C LEU A 495 -2.82 -61.30 26.49
N ILE A 496 -2.68 -59.98 26.29
CA ILE A 496 -1.72 -59.14 27.03
C ILE A 496 -2.46 -57.94 27.65
N ALA A 497 -3.25 -58.19 28.69
CA ALA A 497 -3.94 -57.18 29.47
C ALA A 497 -4.04 -57.61 30.95
N HIS A 498 -2.99 -57.33 31.73
CA HIS A 498 -2.93 -57.53 33.18
C HIS A 498 -2.43 -56.25 33.89
N PRO A 499 -2.79 -56.02 35.16
CA PRO A 499 -3.56 -54.80 35.43
C PRO A 499 -3.06 -53.91 36.59
N SER A 500 -3.75 -52.77 36.72
CA SER A 500 -4.03 -52.01 37.95
C SER A 500 -2.88 -51.34 38.73
N LEU A 501 -3.08 -50.04 38.97
CA LEU A 501 -2.91 -49.45 40.31
C LEU A 501 -3.87 -48.26 40.48
N SER A 502 -4.34 -48.04 41.70
CA SER A 502 -5.34 -47.03 42.12
C SER A 502 -5.32 -46.94 43.66
N SER A 503 -6.05 -46.11 44.41
CA SER A 503 -7.22 -45.24 44.18
C SER A 503 -7.12 -44.10 45.25
N PRO A 504 -8.16 -43.56 45.96
CA PRO A 504 -9.61 -43.41 45.70
C PRO A 504 -10.20 -42.00 46.03
N ASN A 505 -11.51 -41.87 45.77
CA ASN A 505 -12.52 -41.03 46.48
C ASN A 505 -12.37 -39.48 46.57
N SER A 506 -13.19 -38.77 45.79
CA SER A 506 -14.46 -38.12 46.24
C SER A 506 -15.03 -37.22 45.12
N GLY A 507 -16.34 -36.98 44.97
CA GLY A 507 -17.54 -37.57 45.58
C GLY A 507 -18.75 -37.44 44.62
N ASN A 508 -19.80 -38.25 44.80
CA ASN A 508 -20.86 -38.42 43.79
C ASN A 508 -21.89 -37.27 43.74
N GLN A 509 -22.45 -36.98 42.56
CA GLN A 509 -23.84 -37.37 42.22
C GLN A 509 -24.26 -37.02 40.77
N GLU A 510 -24.50 -38.02 39.93
CA GLU A 510 -25.37 -37.90 38.74
C GLU A 510 -26.21 -39.17 38.49
N GLN A 511 -27.04 -39.55 39.47
CA GLN A 511 -28.11 -40.54 39.25
C GLN A 511 -29.34 -40.24 40.13
N LEU A 512 -30.12 -39.20 39.79
CA LEU A 512 -31.39 -38.96 40.49
C LEU A 512 -32.49 -38.22 39.69
N GLN A 513 -32.77 -38.65 38.45
CA GLN A 513 -34.01 -38.22 37.79
C GLN A 513 -34.72 -39.18 36.82
N LYS A 514 -34.53 -40.50 36.98
CA LYS A 514 -35.45 -41.49 36.41
C LYS A 514 -36.76 -41.62 37.24
N ARG A 515 -37.53 -40.53 37.43
CA ARG A 515 -38.93 -40.57 37.93
C ARG A 515 -39.66 -39.20 37.99
N ARG A 516 -40.46 -38.90 36.94
CA ARG A 516 -41.84 -38.34 36.96
C ARG A 516 -42.26 -38.07 35.50
N ARG A 517 -43.36 -38.70 35.03
CA ARG A 517 -44.70 -38.11 34.79
C ARG A 517 -44.73 -37.05 33.66
N ARG A 518 -45.73 -37.01 32.76
CA ARG A 518 -46.84 -37.93 32.35
C ARG A 518 -47.52 -37.29 31.11
N HIS A 519 -48.16 -38.10 30.26
CA HIS A 519 -49.21 -37.76 29.25
C HIS A 519 -49.26 -36.36 28.58
N HIS A 520 -49.35 -36.32 27.25
CA HIS A 520 -50.64 -36.36 26.52
C HIS A 520 -50.43 -36.94 25.10
N HIS A 521 -51.47 -37.04 24.26
CA HIS A 521 -51.58 -38.01 23.15
C HIS A 521 -51.93 -37.37 21.77
N PRO A 522 -51.87 -38.15 20.64
CA PRO A 522 -52.03 -37.67 19.26
C PRO A 522 -53.52 -37.67 18.80
N PRO A 523 -53.85 -37.44 17.51
CA PRO A 523 -53.72 -38.40 16.37
C PRO A 523 -52.90 -37.82 15.18
N ASP A 524 -52.51 -38.49 14.07
CA ASP A 524 -52.42 -39.92 13.65
C ASP A 524 -51.31 -40.01 12.52
N SER A 525 -51.15 -40.92 11.53
CA SER A 525 -51.99 -41.98 10.95
C SER A 525 -51.19 -43.19 10.35
N SER A 526 -51.96 -44.22 10.00
CA SER A 526 -51.71 -45.41 9.14
C SER A 526 -51.40 -45.10 7.65
N SER A 527 -50.89 -46.01 6.79
CA SER A 527 -50.21 -47.35 6.85
C SER A 527 -49.95 -47.84 5.39
N PRO A 528 -49.59 -49.12 5.11
CA PRO A 528 -48.31 -49.79 5.37
C PRO A 528 -47.56 -50.17 4.06
N GLN A 529 -46.39 -50.82 4.18
CA GLN A 529 -45.82 -51.67 3.12
C GLN A 529 -45.71 -53.11 3.60
N THR A 530 -45.95 -54.07 2.71
CA THR A 530 -45.72 -55.51 2.92
C THR A 530 -44.65 -56.02 1.94
N GLU A 531 -44.09 -57.18 2.25
CA GLU A 531 -42.84 -57.70 1.67
C GLU A 531 -43.02 -58.45 0.33
N GLU A 532 -41.86 -58.80 -0.23
CA GLU A 532 -41.55 -60.00 -1.03
C GLU A 532 -41.16 -59.81 -2.52
N GLU A 533 -40.45 -60.80 -3.05
CA GLU A 533 -39.31 -60.63 -3.97
C GLU A 533 -39.63 -60.63 -5.48
N ALA A 534 -38.86 -59.87 -6.28
CA ALA A 534 -38.00 -60.40 -7.37
C ALA A 534 -37.59 -59.36 -8.45
N HIS A 535 -36.31 -59.40 -8.86
CA HIS A 535 -35.73 -58.93 -10.13
C HIS A 535 -36.36 -57.74 -10.91
N ILE A 536 -35.93 -56.50 -10.60
CA ILE A 536 -35.88 -55.39 -11.58
C ILE A 536 -34.54 -54.64 -11.44
N HIS A 537 -34.00 -54.11 -12.54
CA HIS A 537 -32.78 -53.29 -12.56
C HIS A 537 -32.90 -52.06 -11.64
N THR A 538 -32.08 -51.99 -10.59
CA THR A 538 -31.86 -50.76 -9.82
C THR A 538 -30.94 -49.81 -10.60
N HIS A 539 -31.55 -48.93 -11.41
CA HIS A 539 -30.86 -47.72 -11.85
C HIS A 539 -30.32 -46.97 -10.63
N THR A 540 -29.03 -46.65 -10.61
CA THR A 540 -28.45 -45.80 -9.57
C THR A 540 -29.15 -44.44 -9.59
N THR A 541 -30.00 -44.18 -8.59
CA THR A 541 -30.73 -42.92 -8.47
C THR A 541 -29.74 -41.80 -8.18
N MET A 542 -29.27 -41.15 -9.25
CA MET A 542 -28.51 -39.91 -9.17
C MET A 542 -29.32 -38.90 -8.35
N SER A 543 -28.86 -38.59 -7.14
CA SER A 543 -29.40 -37.46 -6.39
C SER A 543 -29.16 -36.20 -7.24
N LEU A 544 -30.25 -35.66 -7.77
CA LEU A 544 -30.21 -34.52 -8.68
C LEU A 544 -29.40 -33.40 -8.06
N SER A 545 -28.54 -32.77 -8.86
CA SER A 545 -27.82 -31.56 -8.45
C SER A 545 -28.82 -30.57 -7.86
N ILE A 546 -28.51 -30.04 -6.67
CA ILE A 546 -29.32 -28.98 -6.03
C ILE A 546 -29.67 -27.97 -7.13
N PRO A 547 -30.97 -27.71 -7.40
CA PRO A 547 -31.35 -26.84 -8.48
C PRO A 547 -30.74 -25.46 -8.20
N ASN A 548 -29.86 -25.00 -9.10
CA ASN A 548 -29.40 -23.62 -9.09
C ASN A 548 -30.64 -22.73 -9.00
N ALA A 549 -30.66 -21.78 -8.06
CA ALA A 549 -31.83 -20.95 -7.80
C ALA A 549 -32.40 -20.42 -9.15
N PRO A 550 -33.69 -20.61 -9.45
CA PRO A 550 -34.19 -20.58 -10.83
C PRO A 550 -33.96 -19.24 -11.54
N ASN A 551 -33.77 -18.16 -10.78
CA ASN A 551 -33.50 -16.81 -11.28
C ASN A 551 -32.01 -16.43 -11.28
N ALA A 552 -31.07 -17.32 -10.94
CA ALA A 552 -29.64 -17.05 -10.88
C ALA A 552 -29.00 -16.65 -12.22
N GLY A 553 -29.70 -16.89 -13.34
CA GLY A 553 -29.33 -16.41 -14.67
C GLY A 553 -29.70 -14.95 -14.98
N LEU A 554 -30.35 -14.22 -14.05
CA LEU A 554 -30.76 -12.83 -14.25
C LEU A 554 -29.57 -11.87 -14.39
N PHE A 555 -28.47 -12.15 -13.69
CA PHE A 555 -27.21 -11.42 -13.80
C PHE A 555 -26.19 -12.21 -14.62
N LYS A 556 -25.17 -11.51 -15.14
CA LYS A 556 -24.05 -12.17 -15.83
C LYS A 556 -23.29 -13.07 -14.85
N GLN A 557 -22.78 -14.21 -15.35
CA GLN A 557 -21.97 -15.12 -14.54
C GLN A 557 -20.77 -14.39 -13.92
N GLY A 558 -20.59 -14.53 -12.60
CA GLY A 558 -19.56 -13.84 -11.85
C GLY A 558 -19.99 -12.53 -11.17
N TYR A 559 -21.28 -12.24 -11.10
CA TYR A 559 -21.84 -11.28 -10.14
C TYR A 559 -22.31 -12.03 -8.88
N THR A 560 -22.10 -11.46 -7.71
CA THR A 560 -22.58 -11.98 -6.41
C THR A 560 -23.35 -10.89 -5.68
N SER A 561 -24.63 -11.13 -5.38
CA SER A 561 -25.40 -10.33 -4.42
C SER A 561 -25.16 -10.80 -2.99
N HIS A 562 -25.18 -9.87 -2.06
CA HIS A 562 -25.20 -10.07 -0.62
C HIS A 562 -26.27 -9.17 -0.04
N ASP A 563 -27.32 -9.77 0.51
CA ASP A 563 -28.55 -9.10 0.91
C ASP A 563 -28.62 -8.98 2.45
N SER A 564 -29.40 -8.05 2.98
CA SER A 564 -29.43 -7.76 4.42
C SER A 564 -29.91 -8.95 5.26
N GLU A 565 -30.87 -9.72 4.76
CA GLU A 565 -31.38 -10.96 5.38
C GLU A 565 -30.30 -12.05 5.48
N ASP A 566 -29.35 -12.07 4.55
CA ASP A 566 -28.17 -12.95 4.51
C ASP A 566 -27.06 -12.51 5.49
N GLY A 567 -27.31 -11.48 6.30
CA GLY A 567 -26.37 -10.89 7.24
C GLY A 567 -25.33 -9.96 6.61
N ALA A 568 -25.56 -9.45 5.39
CA ALA A 568 -24.60 -8.60 4.68
C ALA A 568 -24.15 -7.37 5.50
N VAL A 569 -25.06 -6.74 6.25
CA VAL A 569 -24.72 -5.58 7.12
C VAL A 569 -23.70 -5.95 8.21
N LEU A 570 -23.78 -7.15 8.77
CA LEU A 570 -22.82 -7.63 9.77
C LEU A 570 -21.44 -7.90 9.14
N ARG A 571 -21.40 -8.50 7.95
CA ARG A 571 -20.15 -8.69 7.17
C ARG A 571 -19.52 -7.34 6.79
N ASN A 572 -20.34 -6.34 6.46
CA ASN A 572 -19.87 -4.97 6.18
C ASN A 572 -19.20 -4.35 7.42
N ILE A 573 -19.83 -4.49 8.60
CA ILE A 573 -19.28 -4.04 9.88
C ILE A 573 -17.97 -4.76 10.20
N GLU A 574 -17.91 -6.08 10.07
CA GLU A 574 -16.71 -6.90 10.30
C GLU A 574 -15.54 -6.47 9.40
N ALA A 575 -15.78 -6.27 8.10
CA ALA A 575 -14.77 -5.80 7.16
C ALA A 575 -14.24 -4.39 7.49
N CYS A 576 -15.10 -3.48 7.98
CA CYS A 576 -14.68 -2.16 8.41
C CYS A 576 -13.89 -2.22 9.74
N ARG A 577 -14.32 -3.08 10.67
CA ARG A 577 -13.66 -3.33 11.96
C ARG A 577 -12.25 -3.90 11.80
N ALA A 578 -12.04 -4.82 10.85
CA ALA A 578 -10.71 -5.35 10.55
C ALA A 578 -9.73 -4.26 10.09
N ILE A 579 -10.18 -3.30 9.28
CA ILE A 579 -9.38 -2.11 8.90
C ILE A 579 -9.12 -1.22 10.13
N ALA A 580 -10.14 -0.95 10.94
CA ALA A 580 -9.99 -0.13 12.13
C ALA A 580 -8.96 -0.71 13.11
N GLN A 581 -9.01 -2.01 13.40
CA GLN A 581 -8.06 -2.71 14.28
C GLN A 581 -6.62 -2.71 13.72
N THR A 582 -6.45 -2.78 12.39
CA THR A 582 -5.14 -2.67 11.74
C THR A 582 -4.47 -1.32 12.02
N VAL A 583 -5.27 -0.25 12.06
CA VAL A 583 -4.85 1.14 12.30
C VAL A 583 -4.80 1.50 13.79
N GLN A 584 -5.67 0.94 14.62
CA GLN A 584 -5.87 1.32 16.03
C GLN A 584 -4.57 1.31 16.84
N THR A 585 -3.73 0.30 16.63
CA THR A 585 -2.41 0.16 17.30
C THR A 585 -1.33 1.13 16.79
N SER A 586 -1.70 2.11 15.96
CA SER A 586 -0.88 3.23 15.49
C SER A 586 -1.48 4.60 15.89
N LEU A 587 -2.47 4.64 16.79
CA LEU A 587 -3.04 5.88 17.32
C LEU A 587 -2.20 6.44 18.48
N GLY A 588 -1.93 7.74 18.45
CA GLY A 588 -1.22 8.47 19.52
C GLY A 588 0.31 8.31 19.47
N PRO A 589 1.04 9.03 20.36
CA PRO A 589 2.50 9.12 20.32
C PRO A 589 3.24 7.80 20.62
N ASN A 590 2.61 6.91 21.40
CA ASN A 590 3.09 5.53 21.62
C ASN A 590 2.58 4.54 20.53
N GLY A 591 1.98 5.06 19.46
CA GLY A 591 1.46 4.29 18.33
C GLY A 591 2.57 3.58 17.55
N ARG A 592 2.35 2.31 17.22
CA ARG A 592 3.36 1.46 16.57
C ARG A 592 3.35 1.67 15.06
N ASN A 593 4.44 2.21 14.52
CA ASN A 593 4.65 2.34 13.08
C ASN A 593 4.46 0.99 12.35
N LYS A 594 3.78 1.01 11.20
CA LYS A 594 3.59 -0.13 10.31
C LYS A 594 4.63 -0.12 9.22
N ILE A 595 5.13 -1.31 8.86
CA ILE A 595 5.90 -1.53 7.63
C ILE A 595 4.91 -1.98 6.56
N VAL A 596 4.68 -1.15 5.54
CA VAL A 596 3.89 -1.50 4.37
C VAL A 596 4.84 -1.68 3.19
N ILE A 597 4.74 -2.82 2.51
CA ILE A 597 5.50 -3.10 1.29
C ILE A 597 4.49 -3.12 0.14
N ASN A 598 4.55 -2.10 -0.72
CA ASN A 598 3.65 -1.97 -1.86
C ASN A 598 4.01 -2.97 -2.98
N HIS A 599 3.14 -3.21 -3.96
CA HIS A 599 3.33 -4.13 -5.09
C HIS A 599 4.61 -3.88 -5.92
N LEU A 600 5.18 -2.67 -5.85
CA LEU A 600 6.47 -2.30 -6.44
C LEU A 600 7.68 -2.61 -5.55
N GLN A 601 7.51 -3.38 -4.47
CA GLN A 601 8.49 -3.68 -3.43
C GLN A 601 9.06 -2.46 -2.69
N LYS A 602 8.46 -1.27 -2.86
CA LYS A 602 8.80 -0.09 -2.05
C LYS A 602 8.36 -0.33 -0.60
N LEU A 603 9.33 -0.33 0.31
CA LEU A 603 9.08 -0.30 1.75
C LEU A 603 8.70 1.12 2.19
N ILE A 604 7.64 1.22 2.98
CA ILE A 604 7.18 2.42 3.66
C ILE A 604 7.03 2.11 5.15
N LEU A 605 7.57 2.97 6.00
CA LEU A 605 7.38 2.97 7.45
C LEU A 605 6.54 4.21 7.81
N THR A 606 5.47 4.06 8.60
CA THR A 606 4.68 5.19 9.14
C THR A 606 3.69 4.79 10.25
N SER A 607 3.27 5.75 11.07
CA SER A 607 2.11 5.69 11.98
C SER A 607 0.82 6.23 11.34
N ASP A 608 0.90 6.98 10.24
CA ASP A 608 -0.26 7.65 9.64
C ASP A 608 -1.21 6.67 8.92
N ALA A 609 -2.47 6.67 9.34
CA ALA A 609 -3.48 5.75 8.85
C ALA A 609 -3.88 6.00 7.39
N ALA A 610 -3.96 7.26 6.95
CA ALA A 610 -4.36 7.56 5.58
C ALA A 610 -3.28 7.09 4.58
N THR A 611 -2.01 7.24 4.95
CA THR A 611 -0.86 6.67 4.23
C THR A 611 -0.88 5.14 4.25
N ILE A 612 -1.11 4.50 5.40
CA ILE A 612 -1.23 3.03 5.49
C ILE A 612 -2.34 2.52 4.57
N LEU A 613 -3.55 3.11 4.62
CA LEU A 613 -4.70 2.67 3.82
C LEU A 613 -4.64 3.09 2.34
N ARG A 614 -3.75 4.02 1.97
CA ARG A 614 -3.45 4.38 0.58
C ARG A 614 -2.56 3.33 -0.10
N GLU A 615 -1.63 2.73 0.64
CA GLU A 615 -0.68 1.74 0.13
C GLU A 615 -1.20 0.29 0.26
N LEU A 616 -2.28 0.05 1.01
CA LEU A 616 -2.94 -1.26 1.14
C LEU A 616 -4.07 -1.48 0.11
N GLU A 617 -4.14 -2.68 -0.46
CA GLU A 617 -5.15 -3.04 -1.47
C GLU A 617 -6.53 -3.38 -0.85
N VAL A 618 -7.31 -2.36 -0.49
CA VAL A 618 -8.66 -2.54 0.08
C VAL A 618 -9.68 -2.93 -0.99
N VAL A 619 -10.04 -4.22 -1.00
CA VAL A 619 -11.00 -4.82 -1.94
C VAL A 619 -12.48 -4.62 -1.54
N HIS A 620 -12.80 -4.66 -0.24
CA HIS A 620 -14.20 -4.70 0.23
C HIS A 620 -14.90 -3.33 0.09
N PRO A 621 -16.08 -3.23 -0.55
CA PRO A 621 -16.72 -1.95 -0.86
C PRO A 621 -17.02 -1.05 0.36
N ALA A 622 -17.64 -1.61 1.42
CA ALA A 622 -17.97 -0.84 2.63
C ALA A 622 -16.70 -0.25 3.31
N ALA A 623 -15.68 -1.10 3.48
CA ALA A 623 -14.39 -0.72 4.04
C ALA A 623 -13.70 0.38 3.21
N LYS A 624 -13.87 0.38 1.88
CA LYS A 624 -13.36 1.42 0.99
C LYS A 624 -14.01 2.80 1.20
N LEU A 625 -15.26 2.87 1.70
CA LEU A 625 -15.87 4.14 2.12
C LEU A 625 -15.13 4.75 3.32
N VAL A 626 -14.72 3.91 4.28
CA VAL A 626 -13.93 4.34 5.46
C VAL A 626 -12.53 4.84 5.04
N VAL A 627 -11.90 4.18 4.06
CA VAL A 627 -10.64 4.66 3.45
C VAL A 627 -10.83 6.04 2.82
N MET A 628 -11.90 6.24 2.05
CA MET A 628 -12.21 7.53 1.40
C MET A 628 -12.45 8.65 2.42
N ALA A 629 -13.13 8.37 3.54
CA ALA A 629 -13.34 9.34 4.61
C ALA A 629 -12.01 9.79 5.26
N SER A 630 -11.07 8.88 5.47
CA SER A 630 -9.73 9.23 5.99
C SER A 630 -8.92 10.06 4.99
N GLN A 631 -8.98 9.72 3.69
CA GLN A 631 -8.33 10.51 2.62
C GLN A 631 -8.94 11.91 2.46
N GLN A 632 -10.25 12.07 2.74
CA GLN A 632 -10.90 13.38 2.75
C GLN A 632 -10.46 14.25 3.94
N GLN A 633 -10.30 13.64 5.13
CA GLN A 633 -9.75 14.33 6.31
C GLN A 633 -8.30 14.79 6.06
N GLU A 634 -7.46 13.93 5.48
CA GLU A 634 -6.07 14.25 5.08
C GLU A 634 -6.01 15.45 4.11
N ALA A 635 -6.91 15.50 3.12
CA ALA A 635 -6.93 16.58 2.13
C ALA A 635 -7.41 17.94 2.67
N GLU A 636 -8.38 17.94 3.59
CA GLU A 636 -8.98 19.18 4.12
C GLU A 636 -8.24 19.75 5.34
N MET A 637 -7.82 18.89 6.26
CA MET A 637 -7.21 19.25 7.55
C MET A 637 -5.77 18.73 7.71
N GLY A 638 -5.42 17.59 7.12
CA GLY A 638 -4.08 16.99 7.22
C GLY A 638 -3.73 16.41 8.59
N ASP A 639 -4.73 16.14 9.43
CA ASP A 639 -4.59 15.64 10.79
C ASP A 639 -5.85 14.83 11.19
N ALA A 640 -5.80 14.07 12.29
CA ALA A 640 -6.88 13.23 12.82
C ALA A 640 -7.38 12.13 11.85
N THR A 641 -6.53 11.73 10.90
CA THR A 641 -6.71 10.60 9.97
C THR A 641 -6.98 9.29 10.72
N ASN A 642 -6.20 9.01 11.78
CA ASN A 642 -6.33 7.83 12.64
C ASN A 642 -7.66 7.88 13.45
N LEU A 643 -8.05 9.06 13.96
CA LEU A 643 -9.30 9.26 14.72
C LEU A 643 -10.53 8.91 13.87
N VAL A 644 -10.59 9.35 12.60
CA VAL A 644 -11.70 9.03 11.69
C VAL A 644 -11.93 7.53 11.58
N ILE A 645 -10.86 6.77 11.37
CA ILE A 645 -10.94 5.31 11.13
C ILE A 645 -11.32 4.56 12.40
N VAL A 646 -10.68 4.88 13.54
CA VAL A 646 -10.92 4.20 14.82
C VAL A 646 -12.35 4.50 15.33
N LEU A 647 -12.80 5.76 15.25
CA LEU A 647 -14.15 6.14 15.64
C LEU A 647 -15.21 5.51 14.71
N THR A 648 -14.97 5.44 13.39
CA THR A 648 -15.88 4.72 12.47
C THR A 648 -15.98 3.24 12.81
N GLY A 649 -14.86 2.59 13.13
CA GLY A 649 -14.82 1.19 13.53
C GLY A 649 -15.60 0.90 14.81
N GLU A 650 -15.43 1.73 15.85
CA GLU A 650 -16.18 1.56 17.10
C GLU A 650 -17.66 1.91 16.93
N LEU A 651 -18.02 2.96 16.17
CA LEU A 651 -19.42 3.29 15.86
C LEU A 651 -20.16 2.13 15.16
N LEU A 652 -19.49 1.43 14.25
CA LEU A 652 -20.03 0.25 13.57
C LEU A 652 -20.14 -0.98 14.50
N LYS A 653 -19.17 -1.16 15.41
CA LYS A 653 -19.22 -2.18 16.48
C LYS A 653 -20.34 -1.91 17.50
N LYS A 654 -20.57 -0.65 17.87
CA LYS A 654 -21.71 -0.23 18.72
C LYS A 654 -23.05 -0.35 17.98
N ALA A 655 -23.06 -0.22 16.65
CA ALA A 655 -24.24 -0.51 15.83
C ALA A 655 -24.54 -2.01 15.73
N GLU A 656 -23.52 -2.88 15.71
CA GLU A 656 -23.69 -4.35 15.78
C GLU A 656 -24.46 -4.76 17.06
N GLU A 657 -24.18 -4.13 18.21
CA GLU A 657 -24.93 -4.34 19.45
C GLU A 657 -26.41 -3.93 19.31
N LEU A 658 -26.70 -2.78 18.69
CA LEU A 658 -28.07 -2.29 18.44
C LEU A 658 -28.85 -3.20 17.48
N LEU A 659 -28.21 -3.68 16.40
CA LEU A 659 -28.80 -4.61 15.44
C LEU A 659 -29.15 -5.95 16.11
N ARG A 660 -28.28 -6.46 17.00
CA ARG A 660 -28.53 -7.68 17.79
C ARG A 660 -29.66 -7.53 18.81
N MET A 661 -29.92 -6.31 19.29
CA MET A 661 -31.11 -5.99 20.10
C MET A 661 -32.39 -5.80 19.25
N GLY A 662 -32.31 -5.90 17.92
CA GLY A 662 -33.46 -5.82 17.02
C GLY A 662 -33.83 -4.41 16.55
N LEU A 663 -32.99 -3.39 16.77
CA LEU A 663 -33.18 -2.08 16.14
C LEU A 663 -32.89 -2.17 14.64
N LYS A 664 -33.61 -1.38 13.83
CA LYS A 664 -33.41 -1.32 12.38
C LYS A 664 -32.26 -0.39 12.01
N THR A 665 -31.60 -0.68 10.88
CA THR A 665 -30.55 0.18 10.28
C THR A 665 -31.00 1.64 10.15
N SER A 666 -32.24 1.88 9.71
CA SER A 666 -32.88 3.20 9.64
C SER A 666 -32.83 3.98 10.95
N ASP A 667 -33.14 3.31 12.06
CA ASP A 667 -33.38 3.96 13.35
C ASP A 667 -32.03 4.28 14.02
N ILE A 668 -31.03 3.41 13.80
CA ILE A 668 -29.63 3.63 14.18
C ILE A 668 -29.05 4.81 13.41
N VAL A 669 -29.23 4.87 12.08
CA VAL A 669 -28.75 5.97 11.23
C VAL A 669 -29.36 7.32 11.64
N LEU A 670 -30.67 7.37 11.92
CA LEU A 670 -31.35 8.56 12.42
C LEU A 670 -30.93 8.94 13.85
N GLY A 671 -30.61 7.95 14.70
CA GLY A 671 -30.05 8.17 16.02
C GLY A 671 -28.65 8.77 15.98
N TYR A 672 -27.76 8.22 15.14
CA TYR A 672 -26.40 8.71 14.94
C TYR A 672 -26.37 10.11 14.30
N GLU A 673 -27.30 10.44 13.39
CA GLU A 673 -27.46 11.79 12.87
C GLU A 673 -27.82 12.82 13.96
N LYS A 674 -28.74 12.47 14.87
CA LYS A 674 -29.07 13.31 16.02
C LYS A 674 -27.89 13.45 16.98
N ALA A 675 -27.21 12.34 17.27
CA ALA A 675 -26.05 12.31 18.14
C ALA A 675 -24.88 13.15 17.60
N GLN A 676 -24.62 13.09 16.29
CA GLN A 676 -23.66 13.95 15.58
C GLN A 676 -23.98 15.44 15.76
N GLY A 677 -25.24 15.83 15.59
CA GLY A 677 -25.70 17.21 15.77
C GLY A 677 -25.66 17.70 17.22
N ILE A 678 -25.67 16.78 18.20
CA ILE A 678 -25.44 17.07 19.62
C ILE A 678 -23.93 17.20 19.89
N ALA A 679 -23.14 16.21 19.48
CA ALA A 679 -21.69 16.14 19.72
C ALA A 679 -20.94 17.37 19.19
N LEU A 680 -21.28 17.86 18.00
CA LEU A 680 -20.65 19.05 17.43
C LEU A 680 -20.94 20.32 18.25
N ARG A 681 -22.15 20.48 18.80
CA ARG A 681 -22.48 21.60 19.70
C ARG A 681 -21.74 21.47 21.02
N CYS A 682 -21.77 20.28 21.61
CA CYS A 682 -21.05 19.98 22.84
C CYS A 682 -19.53 20.20 22.71
N LEU A 683 -18.97 20.10 21.49
CA LEU A 683 -17.56 20.37 21.18
C LEU A 683 -17.24 21.87 21.01
N ASP A 684 -18.15 22.66 20.43
CA ASP A 684 -18.02 24.13 20.43
C ASP A 684 -18.01 24.66 21.89
N ASP A 685 -18.75 24.02 22.79
CA ASP A 685 -18.78 24.29 24.25
C ASP A 685 -17.58 23.67 25.03
N LEU A 686 -16.48 23.27 24.37
CA LEU A 686 -15.26 22.69 24.97
C LEU A 686 -13.96 23.44 24.58
N GLU A 687 -14.07 24.66 24.06
CA GLU A 687 -12.92 25.54 23.84
C GLU A 687 -12.25 25.92 25.18
N VAL A 688 -10.93 25.70 25.29
CA VAL A 688 -10.12 26.12 26.45
C VAL A 688 -9.22 27.30 26.11
N ASP A 689 -8.59 27.27 24.94
CA ASP A 689 -7.61 28.28 24.51
C ASP A 689 -7.81 28.66 23.03
N ARG A 690 -7.29 29.82 22.66
CA ARG A 690 -7.41 30.37 21.31
C ARG A 690 -6.14 31.12 20.95
N LEU A 691 -5.56 30.79 19.81
CA LEU A 691 -4.38 31.47 19.27
C LEU A 691 -4.74 32.95 18.96
N LYS A 692 -3.91 33.87 19.47
CA LYS A 692 -4.13 35.33 19.46
C LYS A 692 -3.29 36.01 18.39
N GLU A 693 -2.04 35.60 18.20
CA GLU A 693 -1.15 36.10 17.16
C GLU A 693 -0.46 34.98 16.36
N LEU A 694 -0.99 34.74 15.15
CA LEU A 694 -0.43 33.82 14.13
C LEU A 694 0.96 34.23 13.59
N ARG A 695 1.61 35.24 14.19
CA ARG A 695 2.99 35.67 13.89
C ARG A 695 3.99 35.34 15.00
N SER A 696 3.54 34.81 16.14
CA SER A 696 4.40 34.32 17.21
C SER A 696 4.89 32.89 16.89
N THR A 697 6.19 32.63 17.04
CA THR A 697 6.75 31.28 16.97
C THR A 697 6.17 30.37 18.04
N ALA A 698 6.02 30.90 19.26
CA ALA A 698 5.55 30.14 20.43
C ALA A 698 4.08 29.69 20.28
N GLU A 699 3.21 30.59 19.79
CA GLU A 699 1.79 30.25 19.58
C GLU A 699 1.63 29.20 18.48
N LEU A 700 2.32 29.35 17.34
CA LEU A 700 2.29 28.34 16.28
C LEU A 700 2.90 27.00 16.76
N SER A 701 3.97 27.01 17.57
CA SER A 701 4.52 25.76 18.09
C SER A 701 3.55 25.04 19.03
N LYS A 702 2.74 25.75 19.82
CA LYS A 702 1.76 25.14 20.75
C LYS A 702 0.77 24.23 20.01
N ALA A 703 0.25 24.68 18.86
CA ALA A 703 -0.71 23.91 18.06
C ALA A 703 -0.07 22.84 17.13
N VAL A 704 1.26 22.87 16.95
CA VAL A 704 1.99 21.89 16.12
C VAL A 704 2.64 20.79 16.97
N ARG A 705 3.00 21.08 18.23
CA ARG A 705 3.68 20.15 19.15
C ARG A 705 2.95 18.80 19.27
N THR A 706 1.65 18.83 19.55
CA THR A 706 0.79 17.64 19.71
C THR A 706 0.68 16.80 18.44
N VAL A 707 0.46 17.45 17.31
CA VAL A 707 0.34 16.82 15.98
C VAL A 707 1.63 16.05 15.65
N ILE A 708 2.79 16.68 15.83
CA ILE A 708 4.08 16.04 15.55
C ILE A 708 4.36 14.92 16.56
N ALA A 709 4.13 15.14 17.85
CA ALA A 709 4.31 14.11 18.89
C ALA A 709 3.49 12.85 18.57
N SER A 710 2.26 13.00 18.04
CA SER A 710 1.39 11.88 17.65
C SER A 710 1.96 10.98 16.54
N LYS A 711 2.92 11.48 15.74
CA LYS A 711 3.56 10.76 14.63
C LYS A 711 5.00 10.36 14.93
N GLN A 712 5.76 11.23 15.61
CA GLN A 712 7.21 11.16 15.85
C GLN A 712 7.55 11.69 17.26
N SER A 713 7.09 10.95 18.28
CA SER A 713 7.32 11.22 19.71
C SER A 713 8.81 11.31 20.09
N GLY A 714 9.16 12.22 20.99
CA GLY A 714 10.54 12.53 21.38
C GLY A 714 11.30 13.41 20.37
N SER A 715 10.59 14.09 19.46
CA SER A 715 11.17 15.00 18.46
C SER A 715 10.34 16.26 18.20
N GLU A 716 9.13 16.34 18.74
CA GLU A 716 8.20 17.47 18.72
C GLU A 716 8.85 18.80 19.11
N ASP A 717 9.62 18.86 20.20
CA ASP A 717 10.25 20.10 20.69
C ASP A 717 11.38 20.60 19.77
N ILE A 718 11.92 19.75 18.89
CA ILE A 718 12.89 20.12 17.85
C ILE A 718 12.15 20.53 16.56
N LEU A 719 11.12 19.79 16.19
CA LEU A 719 10.42 19.93 14.91
C LEU A 719 9.39 21.07 14.89
N ALA A 720 8.61 21.25 15.95
CA ALA A 720 7.60 22.31 16.04
C ALA A 720 8.16 23.72 15.84
N PRO A 721 9.29 24.14 16.46
CA PRO A 721 9.88 25.46 16.17
C PRO A 721 10.46 25.57 14.76
N LEU A 722 10.99 24.49 14.17
CA LEU A 722 11.45 24.48 12.76
C LEU A 722 10.28 24.67 11.78
N VAL A 723 9.15 24.02 12.02
CA VAL A 723 7.91 24.22 11.25
C VAL A 723 7.41 25.65 11.42
N ALA A 724 7.35 26.17 12.66
CA ALA A 724 6.92 27.53 12.94
C ALA A 724 7.80 28.59 12.24
N GLU A 725 9.14 28.49 12.29
CA GLU A 725 10.02 29.43 11.57
C GLU A 725 9.79 29.35 10.04
N ALA A 726 9.68 28.15 9.47
CA ALA A 726 9.46 27.98 8.04
C ALA A 726 8.11 28.58 7.58
N VAL A 727 7.07 28.48 8.41
CA VAL A 727 5.75 29.07 8.14
C VAL A 727 5.79 30.59 8.27
N LEU A 728 6.41 31.14 9.31
CA LEU A 728 6.53 32.59 9.49
C LEU A 728 7.34 33.27 8.38
N ALA A 729 8.35 32.58 7.83
CA ALA A 729 9.10 33.04 6.67
C ALA A 729 8.27 33.12 5.37
N VAL A 730 7.11 32.45 5.32
CA VAL A 730 6.21 32.33 4.15
C VAL A 730 4.87 33.06 4.33
N LEU A 731 4.49 33.37 5.58
CA LEU A 731 3.14 33.82 5.93
C LEU A 731 2.74 35.14 5.22
N PRO A 732 1.72 35.15 4.35
CA PRO A 732 1.28 36.36 3.66
C PRO A 732 0.64 37.39 4.62
N LYS A 733 0.49 38.64 4.15
CA LYS A 733 -0.16 39.72 4.92
C LYS A 733 -1.60 39.39 5.35
N ASN A 734 -2.31 38.57 4.57
CA ASN A 734 -3.61 37.99 4.92
C ASN A 734 -3.43 36.46 5.14
N PRO A 735 -3.48 35.95 6.38
CA PRO A 735 -3.23 34.54 6.69
C PRO A 735 -4.13 33.55 5.95
N ALA A 736 -5.38 33.92 5.62
CA ALA A 736 -6.33 33.02 4.95
C ALA A 736 -5.94 32.62 3.51
N ASN A 737 -4.90 33.24 2.93
CA ASN A 737 -4.31 32.86 1.64
C ASN A 737 -2.94 32.14 1.83
N PHE A 738 -2.73 31.50 2.98
CA PHE A 738 -1.59 30.62 3.21
C PHE A 738 -1.67 29.38 2.32
N ASN A 739 -0.51 28.93 1.82
CA ASN A 739 -0.42 27.77 0.94
C ASN A 739 0.71 26.84 1.39
N VAL A 740 0.35 25.63 1.79
CA VAL A 740 1.22 24.53 2.22
C VAL A 740 2.33 24.25 1.19
N ASP A 741 1.99 24.32 -0.10
CA ASP A 741 2.86 24.10 -1.27
C ASP A 741 4.06 25.08 -1.39
N ASN A 742 4.14 26.07 -0.49
CA ASN A 742 5.27 27.00 -0.34
C ASN A 742 6.30 26.57 0.72
N ILE A 743 5.99 25.59 1.57
CA ILE A 743 6.99 24.98 2.44
C ILE A 743 7.48 23.71 1.73
N ARG A 744 8.78 23.47 1.81
CA ARG A 744 9.44 22.32 1.20
C ARG A 744 10.27 21.60 2.23
N VAL A 745 10.16 20.28 2.29
CA VAL A 745 11.18 19.43 2.91
C VAL A 745 12.25 19.04 1.88
N VAL A 746 13.52 19.08 2.30
CA VAL A 746 14.66 18.50 1.56
C VAL A 746 15.42 17.59 2.51
N LYS A 747 15.32 16.29 2.26
CA LYS A 747 15.96 15.22 3.03
C LYS A 747 17.41 15.05 2.55
N ILE A 748 18.38 15.10 3.47
CA ILE A 748 19.79 14.80 3.19
C ILE A 748 20.30 13.85 4.28
N MET A 749 20.90 12.73 3.89
CA MET A 749 21.27 11.66 4.81
C MET A 749 22.50 12.01 5.69
N GLY A 750 22.56 11.36 6.86
CA GLY A 750 23.62 11.50 7.87
C GLY A 750 23.34 12.60 8.90
N GLY A 751 24.07 12.56 10.01
CA GLY A 751 23.85 13.47 11.16
C GLY A 751 22.61 13.09 12.00
N SER A 752 22.36 13.88 13.04
CA SER A 752 21.15 13.79 13.88
C SER A 752 20.04 14.74 13.40
N LEU A 753 18.81 14.53 13.86
CA LEU A 753 17.67 15.39 13.53
C LEU A 753 17.87 16.84 13.99
N GLU A 754 18.58 17.04 15.10
CA GLU A 754 18.97 18.35 15.66
C GLU A 754 19.79 19.21 14.69
N GLN A 755 20.46 18.60 13.70
CA GLN A 755 21.23 19.30 12.67
C GLN A 755 20.35 19.81 11.51
N SER A 756 19.04 19.55 11.56
CA SER A 756 18.06 20.07 10.62
C SER A 756 17.88 21.57 10.81
N ARG A 757 17.61 22.30 9.72
CA ARG A 757 17.49 23.77 9.76
C ARG A 757 16.56 24.32 8.70
N VAL A 758 15.91 25.43 9.01
CA VAL A 758 15.15 26.21 8.03
C VAL A 758 16.09 27.01 7.13
N VAL A 759 15.76 27.09 5.85
CA VAL A 759 16.40 27.93 4.85
C VAL A 759 15.33 28.84 4.24
N LYS A 760 15.52 30.15 4.36
CA LYS A 760 14.65 31.19 3.79
C LYS A 760 14.92 31.29 2.28
N GLY A 761 14.27 30.40 1.53
CA GLY A 761 14.44 30.18 0.11
C GLY A 761 14.39 28.70 -0.28
N MET A 762 15.26 28.27 -1.19
CA MET A 762 15.20 26.92 -1.79
C MET A 762 16.56 26.21 -1.84
N VAL A 763 16.56 24.95 -1.42
CA VAL A 763 17.72 24.05 -1.50
C VAL A 763 17.51 23.02 -2.62
N PHE A 764 18.58 22.72 -3.34
CA PHE A 764 18.66 21.65 -4.34
C PHE A 764 19.77 20.67 -3.99
N GLY A 765 19.46 19.37 -3.92
CA GLY A 765 20.43 18.28 -3.79
C GLY A 765 21.25 18.05 -5.07
N ARG A 766 21.93 19.09 -5.56
CA ARG A 766 22.89 19.08 -6.69
C ARG A 766 23.79 20.31 -6.60
N GLU A 767 25.04 20.16 -7.02
CA GLU A 767 25.97 21.27 -7.30
C GLU A 767 25.53 22.01 -8.59
N PRO A 768 25.82 23.32 -8.78
CA PRO A 768 25.55 24.00 -10.05
C PRO A 768 26.37 23.36 -11.17
N ASP A 769 25.81 23.26 -12.37
CA ASP A 769 26.48 22.69 -13.53
C ASP A 769 27.72 23.53 -13.96
N GLY A 770 27.77 24.81 -13.54
CA GLY A 770 28.79 25.80 -13.93
C GLY A 770 30.04 25.87 -13.05
N ALA A 771 31.09 26.49 -13.59
CA ALA A 771 32.33 26.79 -12.87
C ALA A 771 32.11 27.81 -11.73
N ILE A 772 31.13 28.72 -11.89
CA ILE A 772 30.74 29.70 -10.87
C ILE A 772 29.79 29.04 -9.87
N LYS A 773 30.27 28.87 -8.63
CA LYS A 773 29.56 28.16 -7.55
C LYS A 773 28.94 29.07 -6.49
N LYS A 774 29.12 30.39 -6.62
CA LYS A 774 28.63 31.40 -5.69
C LYS A 774 28.34 32.72 -6.39
N ALA A 775 27.18 33.31 -6.11
CA ALA A 775 26.74 34.63 -6.56
C ALA A 775 26.08 35.38 -5.41
N LYS A 776 26.23 36.72 -5.38
CA LYS A 776 25.60 37.61 -4.38
C LYS A 776 24.82 38.73 -5.07
N LYS A 777 23.67 39.09 -4.52
CA LYS A 777 22.72 40.12 -5.00
C LYS A 777 22.56 40.08 -6.52
N ALA A 778 22.22 38.89 -7.02
CA ALA A 778 22.21 38.55 -8.43
C ALA A 778 20.80 38.65 -9.02
N LYS A 779 20.71 39.13 -10.27
CA LYS A 779 19.50 38.91 -11.08
C LYS A 779 19.49 37.50 -11.65
N VAL A 780 18.30 36.90 -11.67
CA VAL A 780 18.07 35.51 -12.05
C VAL A 780 17.14 35.44 -13.26
N GLY A 781 17.64 34.84 -14.35
CA GLY A 781 16.82 34.42 -15.49
C GLY A 781 16.39 32.97 -15.31
N VAL A 782 15.09 32.69 -15.45
CA VAL A 782 14.55 31.33 -15.40
C VAL A 782 14.02 30.96 -16.79
N PHE A 783 14.54 29.90 -17.39
CA PHE A 783 14.19 29.44 -18.73
C PHE A 783 13.53 28.07 -18.66
N SER A 784 12.34 27.90 -19.23
CA SER A 784 11.71 26.58 -19.37
C SER A 784 12.12 25.86 -20.66
N CYS A 785 12.69 26.59 -21.62
CA CYS A 785 13.38 26.00 -22.78
C CYS A 785 14.77 25.47 -22.37
N PRO A 786 15.40 24.59 -23.18
CA PRO A 786 16.84 24.34 -23.04
C PRO A 786 17.63 25.62 -23.32
N ILE A 787 18.84 25.70 -22.76
CA ILE A 787 19.81 26.77 -23.08
C ILE A 787 20.78 26.22 -24.11
N ASP A 788 20.36 26.27 -25.37
CA ASP A 788 21.06 25.72 -26.54
C ASP A 788 20.54 26.38 -27.82
N ILE A 789 21.11 26.01 -28.98
CA ILE A 789 20.64 26.46 -30.31
C ILE A 789 19.19 25.98 -30.53
N SER A 790 18.32 26.89 -30.98
CA SER A 790 16.89 26.63 -31.16
C SER A 790 16.61 25.68 -32.33
N GLN A 791 16.41 24.39 -32.04
CA GLN A 791 16.00 23.38 -33.02
C GLN A 791 14.53 23.58 -33.46
N THR A 792 14.21 23.15 -34.68
CA THR A 792 12.83 23.11 -35.18
C THR A 792 12.10 21.85 -34.71
N GLU A 793 10.79 21.93 -34.45
CA GLU A 793 9.97 20.77 -34.05
C GLU A 793 9.82 19.74 -35.18
N THR A 794 9.80 20.21 -36.43
CA THR A 794 9.97 19.36 -37.62
C THR A 794 11.45 19.07 -37.86
N LYS A 795 11.76 17.97 -38.54
CA LYS A 795 13.14 17.52 -38.83
C LYS A 795 13.94 18.58 -39.60
N GLY A 796 14.69 19.41 -38.87
CA GLY A 796 15.60 20.40 -39.42
C GLY A 796 16.85 19.72 -39.99
N THR A 797 16.92 19.58 -41.31
CA THR A 797 18.14 19.17 -42.01
C THR A 797 18.90 20.40 -42.48
N VAL A 798 20.11 20.60 -41.98
CA VAL A 798 21.03 21.60 -42.53
C VAL A 798 21.39 21.19 -43.95
N LEU A 799 21.09 22.05 -44.92
CA LEU A 799 21.45 21.86 -46.33
C LEU A 799 22.68 22.73 -46.61
N LEU A 800 23.78 22.09 -46.99
CA LEU A 800 25.04 22.73 -47.38
C LEU A 800 25.30 22.36 -48.84
N HIS A 801 25.33 23.35 -49.72
CA HIS A 801 25.59 23.18 -51.14
C HIS A 801 27.05 23.47 -51.49
N ASN A 802 27.71 24.38 -50.76
CA ASN A 802 29.08 24.80 -51.01
C ASN A 802 30.01 24.55 -49.82
N ALA A 803 31.28 24.24 -50.09
CA ALA A 803 32.30 24.06 -49.04
C ALA A 803 32.52 25.32 -48.17
N LYS A 804 32.25 26.52 -48.71
CA LYS A 804 32.26 27.77 -47.95
C LYS A 804 31.12 27.82 -46.92
N GLU A 805 29.91 27.42 -47.31
CA GLU A 805 28.75 27.38 -46.40
C GLU A 805 29.02 26.44 -45.22
N MET A 806 29.72 25.32 -45.43
CA MET A 806 30.12 24.41 -44.36
C MET A 806 31.04 25.08 -43.31
N LEU A 807 32.00 25.89 -43.75
CA LEU A 807 32.93 26.60 -42.85
C LEU A 807 32.27 27.81 -42.16
N ASP A 808 31.39 28.51 -42.87
CA ASP A 808 30.65 29.66 -42.35
C ASP A 808 29.49 29.23 -41.43
N PHE A 809 28.92 28.02 -41.62
CA PHE A 809 27.87 27.46 -40.77
C PHE A 809 28.36 27.23 -39.34
N THR A 810 29.47 26.50 -39.14
CA THR A 810 30.01 26.22 -37.80
C THR A 810 30.31 27.51 -37.04
N LYS A 811 30.99 28.46 -37.68
CA LYS A 811 31.29 29.78 -37.09
C LYS A 811 30.05 30.63 -36.86
N GLY A 812 29.03 30.48 -37.71
CA GLY A 812 27.75 31.17 -37.60
C GLY A 812 26.92 30.68 -36.41
N GLU A 813 26.93 29.37 -36.13
CA GLU A 813 26.30 28.79 -34.94
C GLU A 813 27.02 29.23 -33.66
N GLU A 814 28.36 29.16 -33.62
CA GLU A 814 29.19 29.69 -32.54
C GLU A 814 28.88 31.17 -32.24
N ALA A 815 29.00 32.04 -33.25
CA ALA A 815 28.78 33.47 -33.10
C ALA A 815 27.33 33.83 -32.71
N ARG A 816 26.34 33.07 -33.20
CA ARG A 816 24.92 33.28 -32.85
C ARG A 816 24.63 32.89 -31.39
N LEU A 817 25.20 31.79 -30.92
CA LEU A 817 25.03 31.36 -29.53
C LEU A 817 25.80 32.27 -28.56
N GLU A 818 27.00 32.71 -28.95
CA GLU A 818 27.76 33.74 -28.22
C GLU A 818 26.98 35.05 -28.11
N ALA A 819 26.40 35.54 -29.20
CA ALA A 819 25.58 36.76 -29.20
C ALA A 819 24.36 36.62 -28.28
N THR A 820 23.63 35.50 -28.37
CA THR A 820 22.44 35.24 -27.53
C THR A 820 22.80 35.19 -26.04
N ILE A 821 23.95 34.62 -25.67
CA ILE A 821 24.41 34.55 -24.27
C ILE A 821 25.00 35.89 -23.80
N LYS A 822 25.60 36.66 -24.71
CA LYS A 822 26.01 38.04 -24.44
C LYS A 822 24.81 38.94 -24.14
N GLU A 823 23.72 38.83 -24.89
CA GLU A 823 22.45 39.54 -24.60
C GLU A 823 21.92 39.23 -23.18
N LEU A 824 22.02 37.97 -22.73
CA LEU A 824 21.70 37.58 -21.36
C LEU A 824 22.63 38.27 -20.34
N TYR A 825 23.94 38.29 -20.60
CA TYR A 825 24.91 38.95 -19.73
C TYR A 825 24.69 40.48 -19.65
N ASP A 826 24.41 41.11 -20.79
CA ASP A 826 24.24 42.56 -20.94
C ASP A 826 22.91 43.04 -20.30
N SER A 827 21.84 42.22 -20.30
CA SER A 827 20.62 42.47 -19.51
C SER A 827 20.85 42.43 -17.99
N GLY A 828 21.99 41.90 -17.55
CA GLY A 828 22.41 41.79 -16.16
C GLY A 828 22.11 40.45 -15.49
N VAL A 829 21.76 39.38 -16.23
CA VAL A 829 21.64 38.03 -15.65
C VAL A 829 22.99 37.60 -15.07
N ARG A 830 23.00 37.12 -13.82
CA ARG A 830 24.18 36.49 -13.20
C ARG A 830 23.91 35.07 -12.67
N VAL A 831 22.65 34.67 -12.58
CA VAL A 831 22.23 33.27 -12.38
C VAL A 831 21.24 32.88 -13.48
N ALA A 832 21.49 31.79 -14.18
CA ALA A 832 20.60 31.20 -15.17
C ALA A 832 20.07 29.84 -14.67
N VAL A 833 18.74 29.70 -14.62
CA VAL A 833 18.08 28.44 -14.27
C VAL A 833 17.53 27.80 -15.53
N ALA A 834 18.00 26.60 -15.87
CA ALA A 834 17.55 25.85 -17.04
C ALA A 834 16.53 24.77 -16.63
N GLY A 835 15.30 24.85 -17.14
CA GLY A 835 14.25 23.85 -16.93
C GLY A 835 14.41 22.57 -17.74
N SER A 836 15.46 22.48 -18.57
CA SER A 836 15.73 21.40 -19.51
C SER A 836 17.25 21.17 -19.63
N THR A 837 17.74 20.63 -20.74
CA THR A 837 19.18 20.52 -21.06
C THR A 837 19.85 21.87 -21.32
N ILE A 838 21.17 21.88 -21.26
CA ILE A 838 22.05 23.00 -21.60
C ILE A 838 23.05 22.44 -22.61
N GLY A 839 23.29 23.14 -23.72
CA GLY A 839 24.28 22.73 -24.72
C GLY A 839 25.72 22.97 -24.23
N GLU A 840 26.67 22.09 -24.58
CA GLU A 840 28.07 22.23 -24.15
C GLU A 840 28.71 23.54 -24.63
N LEU A 841 28.42 23.92 -25.89
CA LEU A 841 28.85 25.21 -26.46
C LEU A 841 28.25 26.41 -25.71
N ALA A 842 26.96 26.34 -25.35
CA ALA A 842 26.32 27.36 -24.52
C ALA A 842 26.99 27.44 -23.14
N MET A 843 27.32 26.29 -22.57
CA MET A 843 27.93 26.18 -21.25
C MET A 843 29.34 26.78 -21.20
N HIS A 844 30.14 26.60 -22.25
CA HIS A 844 31.42 27.29 -22.41
C HIS A 844 31.26 28.82 -22.35
N TYR A 845 30.32 29.38 -23.12
CA TYR A 845 30.09 30.84 -23.11
C TYR A 845 29.51 31.34 -21.78
N LEU A 846 28.56 30.64 -21.16
CA LEU A 846 28.00 31.00 -19.85
C LEU A 846 29.10 31.07 -18.77
N ASN A 847 30.03 30.11 -18.76
CA ASN A 847 31.20 30.14 -17.89
C ASN A 847 32.14 31.32 -18.24
N ARG A 848 32.40 31.59 -19.53
CA ARG A 848 33.25 32.72 -19.98
C ARG A 848 32.67 34.08 -19.58
N PHE A 849 31.36 34.20 -19.49
CA PHE A 849 30.64 35.38 -18.99
C PHE A 849 30.39 35.36 -17.46
N ASN A 850 30.93 34.37 -16.74
CA ASN A 850 30.80 34.21 -15.29
C ASN A 850 29.34 34.15 -14.78
N ILE A 851 28.44 33.52 -15.56
CA ILE A 851 27.05 33.28 -15.15
C ILE A 851 26.98 31.93 -14.40
N LEU A 852 26.40 31.92 -13.19
CA LEU A 852 26.10 30.67 -12.47
C LEU A 852 24.93 29.97 -13.13
N VAL A 853 25.06 28.68 -13.44
CA VAL A 853 24.04 27.90 -14.15
C VAL A 853 23.59 26.73 -13.28
N ILE A 854 22.28 26.51 -13.16
CA ILE A 854 21.70 25.32 -12.52
C ILE A 854 20.54 24.72 -13.32
N LYS A 855 20.60 23.40 -13.51
CA LYS A 855 19.58 22.59 -14.19
C LYS A 855 18.49 22.11 -13.23
N VAL A 856 17.23 22.47 -13.51
CA VAL A 856 16.03 22.17 -12.70
C VAL A 856 14.95 21.50 -13.54
N LEU A 857 15.10 20.19 -13.79
CA LEU A 857 14.22 19.39 -14.66
C LEU A 857 12.76 19.26 -14.15
N SER A 858 12.52 19.40 -12.85
CA SER A 858 11.17 19.28 -12.29
C SER A 858 10.38 20.57 -12.50
N LYS A 859 9.28 20.47 -13.26
CA LYS A 859 8.33 21.58 -13.48
C LYS A 859 7.72 22.12 -12.18
N PHE A 860 7.67 21.29 -11.13
CA PHE A 860 7.22 21.70 -9.79
C PHE A 860 8.32 22.46 -9.04
N GLU A 861 9.57 21.96 -9.07
CA GLU A 861 10.72 22.70 -8.50
C GLU A 861 10.90 24.06 -9.17
N LEU A 862 10.85 24.12 -10.50
CA LEU A 862 10.97 25.36 -11.29
C LEU A 862 9.93 26.41 -10.85
N ARG A 863 8.67 25.98 -10.70
CA ARG A 863 7.56 26.84 -10.24
C ARG A 863 7.76 27.34 -8.81
N ARG A 864 8.24 26.50 -7.88
CA ARG A 864 8.56 26.92 -6.50
C ARG A 864 9.74 27.89 -6.47
N LEU A 865 10.77 27.68 -7.29
CA LEU A 865 11.91 28.61 -7.40
C LEU A 865 11.48 29.99 -7.95
N CYS A 866 10.58 30.02 -8.94
CA CYS A 866 9.95 31.26 -9.41
C CYS A 866 9.23 32.02 -8.27
N ARG A 867 8.59 31.31 -7.32
CA ARG A 867 7.96 31.94 -6.15
C ARG A 867 9.00 32.55 -5.19
N VAL A 868 10.11 31.85 -4.91
CA VAL A 868 11.22 32.36 -4.07
C VAL A 868 11.80 33.64 -4.66
N VAL A 869 12.26 33.56 -5.91
CA VAL A 869 13.15 34.55 -6.53
C VAL A 869 12.37 35.68 -7.22
N GLY A 870 11.05 35.51 -7.40
CA GLY A 870 10.16 36.48 -8.05
C GLY A 870 10.12 36.40 -9.59
N ALA A 871 11.00 35.61 -10.21
CA ALA A 871 11.14 35.49 -11.67
C ALA A 871 9.92 34.84 -12.35
N THR A 872 9.68 35.21 -13.61
CA THR A 872 8.78 34.47 -14.51
C THR A 872 9.55 33.49 -15.40
N PRO A 873 9.10 32.24 -15.58
CA PRO A 873 9.80 31.26 -16.41
C PRO A 873 9.59 31.52 -17.91
N LEU A 874 10.67 31.81 -18.62
CA LEU A 874 10.67 32.17 -20.04
C LEU A 874 10.70 30.95 -20.96
N ALA A 875 9.80 30.92 -21.94
CA ALA A 875 9.67 29.84 -22.92
C ALA A 875 10.60 29.99 -24.14
N ARG A 876 11.42 31.04 -24.20
CA ARG A 876 12.36 31.34 -25.28
C ARG A 876 13.69 31.80 -24.70
N LEU A 877 14.78 31.52 -25.41
CA LEU A 877 16.12 32.03 -25.11
C LEU A 877 16.29 33.42 -25.77
N GLY A 878 16.74 34.40 -24.99
CA GLY A 878 16.90 35.80 -25.39
C GLY A 878 16.90 36.71 -24.15
N ALA A 879 17.23 37.99 -24.31
CA ALA A 879 17.29 38.94 -23.19
C ALA A 879 15.96 39.03 -22.41
N PRO A 880 15.93 38.72 -21.10
CA PRO A 880 14.74 38.87 -20.26
C PRO A 880 14.43 40.36 -20.01
N MET A 881 13.15 40.72 -19.90
CA MET A 881 12.77 42.05 -19.43
C MET A 881 13.09 42.21 -17.92
N PRO A 882 13.40 43.42 -17.43
CA PRO A 882 13.70 43.64 -16.01
C PRO A 882 12.62 43.14 -15.03
N ASP A 883 11.35 43.17 -15.45
CA ASP A 883 10.18 42.70 -14.68
C ASP A 883 10.00 41.17 -14.71
N GLU A 884 10.60 40.49 -15.69
CA GLU A 884 10.60 39.02 -15.82
C GLU A 884 11.76 38.38 -15.03
N MET A 885 12.83 39.15 -14.80
CA MET A 885 13.99 38.76 -13.99
C MET A 885 13.63 38.75 -12.50
N GLY A 886 14.03 37.69 -11.80
CA GLY A 886 13.98 37.65 -10.34
C GLY A 886 15.27 38.14 -9.68
N THR A 887 15.28 38.25 -8.36
CA THR A 887 16.41 38.73 -7.56
C THR A 887 16.70 37.80 -6.37
N VAL A 888 17.96 37.42 -6.19
CA VAL A 888 18.41 36.54 -5.09
C VAL A 888 19.61 37.13 -4.37
N ASP A 889 19.61 37.10 -3.04
CA ASP A 889 20.65 37.76 -2.23
C ASP A 889 21.92 36.93 -2.16
N VAL A 890 21.78 35.62 -1.99
CA VAL A 890 22.90 34.65 -2.04
C VAL A 890 22.46 33.39 -2.79
N VAL A 891 23.24 32.99 -3.80
CA VAL A 891 23.28 31.62 -4.29
C VAL A 891 24.65 31.05 -3.98
N GLU A 892 24.73 29.95 -3.26
CA GLU A 892 26.01 29.30 -2.95
C GLU A 892 25.87 27.78 -2.90
N THR A 893 26.94 27.09 -3.33
CA THR A 893 27.11 25.67 -3.06
C THR A 893 27.59 25.48 -1.63
N LEU A 894 26.89 24.65 -0.86
CA LEU A 894 27.29 24.23 0.48
C LEU A 894 27.47 22.73 0.52
N GLU A 895 28.38 22.26 1.36
CA GLU A 895 28.48 20.84 1.70
C GLU A 895 27.68 20.60 2.98
N ILE A 896 26.75 19.64 2.96
CA ILE A 896 25.94 19.25 4.12
C ILE A 896 26.02 17.72 4.25
N GLY A 897 26.98 17.25 5.06
CA GLY A 897 27.22 15.83 5.28
C GLY A 897 27.89 15.10 4.10
N GLY A 898 28.79 15.77 3.38
CA GLY A 898 29.47 15.26 2.19
C GLY A 898 28.71 15.54 0.88
N ASP A 899 27.38 15.62 0.92
CA ASP A 899 26.58 16.03 -0.23
C ASP A 899 26.72 17.53 -0.50
N ARG A 900 27.02 17.88 -1.76
CA ARG A 900 27.04 19.27 -2.23
C ARG A 900 25.67 19.70 -2.73
N VAL A 901 25.13 20.73 -2.11
CA VAL A 901 23.80 21.27 -2.38
C VAL A 901 23.87 22.74 -2.75
N THR A 902 23.10 23.13 -3.77
CA THR A 902 22.94 24.55 -4.13
C THR A 902 21.85 25.16 -3.27
N VAL A 903 22.16 26.27 -2.60
CA VAL A 903 21.23 27.00 -1.75
C VAL A 903 20.96 28.38 -2.34
N PHE A 904 19.68 28.68 -2.55
CA PHE A 904 19.16 30.02 -2.82
C PHE A 904 18.62 30.59 -1.50
N ARG A 905 19.22 31.69 -1.01
CA ARG A 905 18.73 32.44 0.16
C ARG A 905 18.26 33.85 -0.19
N GLN A 906 17.25 34.29 0.52
CA GLN A 906 16.98 35.70 0.78
C GLN A 906 17.43 36.02 2.22
N GLU A 907 18.14 37.13 2.38
CA GLU A 907 18.70 37.62 3.65
C GLU A 907 18.28 39.09 3.90
N ASP A 908 17.93 39.85 2.86
CA ASP A 908 17.43 41.23 2.98
C ASP A 908 15.99 41.26 3.53
N ALA A 909 15.80 41.83 4.73
CA ALA A 909 14.52 41.89 5.44
C ALA A 909 13.37 42.64 4.72
N GLY A 910 13.63 43.33 3.60
CA GLY A 910 12.61 43.93 2.75
C GLY A 910 11.97 42.94 1.74
N THR A 911 12.63 41.81 1.46
CA THR A 911 12.25 40.88 0.39
C THR A 911 11.62 39.63 0.99
N VAL A 912 10.28 39.60 1.10
CA VAL A 912 9.54 38.47 1.69
C VAL A 912 9.64 37.23 0.80
N THR A 913 10.28 36.18 1.31
CA THR A 913 10.33 34.86 0.68
C THR A 913 8.95 34.23 0.58
N ARG A 914 8.45 33.95 -0.63
CA ARG A 914 7.17 33.24 -0.80
C ARG A 914 7.28 31.72 -0.63
N THR A 915 8.47 31.19 -0.33
CA THR A 915 8.73 29.75 -0.20
C THR A 915 9.96 29.55 0.68
N ALA A 916 9.90 28.59 1.60
CA ALA A 916 10.97 28.23 2.52
C ALA A 916 11.25 26.72 2.47
N THR A 917 12.47 26.32 2.80
CA THR A 917 12.90 24.91 2.77
C THR A 917 13.43 24.47 4.13
N ILE A 918 12.80 23.46 4.73
CA ILE A 918 13.33 22.73 5.88
C ILE A 918 14.31 21.69 5.34
N VAL A 919 15.58 21.81 5.70
CA VAL A 919 16.60 20.80 5.39
C VAL A 919 16.63 19.81 6.54
N LEU A 920 16.16 18.58 6.28
CA LEU A 920 16.18 17.49 7.25
C LEU A 920 17.49 16.72 7.20
N ARG A 921 17.95 16.32 8.39
CA ARG A 921 19.14 15.51 8.65
C ARG A 921 18.75 14.27 9.45
N GLY A 922 19.41 13.13 9.19
CA GLY A 922 19.05 11.87 9.85
C GLY A 922 19.75 10.65 9.26
N ALA A 923 19.88 9.60 10.06
CA ALA A 923 20.68 8.42 9.74
C ALA A 923 20.09 7.51 8.64
N THR A 924 18.77 7.47 8.47
CA THR A 924 18.09 6.57 7.51
C THR A 924 17.03 7.30 6.69
N GLN A 925 16.88 6.91 5.42
CA GLN A 925 15.87 7.48 4.53
C GLN A 925 14.44 7.21 5.03
N ASN A 926 14.19 6.05 5.64
CA ASN A 926 12.86 5.66 6.12
C ASN A 926 12.38 6.56 7.27
N LEU A 927 13.28 7.00 8.16
CA LEU A 927 12.95 7.98 9.19
C LEU A 927 12.71 9.37 8.59
N LEU A 928 13.56 9.78 7.64
CA LEU A 928 13.41 11.06 6.95
C LEU A 928 12.10 11.15 6.14
N ASP A 929 11.64 10.04 5.54
CA ASP A 929 10.36 9.94 4.83
C ASP A 929 9.14 10.05 5.77
N ASP A 930 9.27 9.72 7.06
CA ASP A 930 8.17 9.79 8.04
C ASP A 930 8.16 11.12 8.83
N VAL A 931 9.34 11.67 9.13
CA VAL A 931 9.48 13.04 9.64
C VAL A 931 9.04 14.08 8.60
N GLU A 932 9.21 13.81 7.30
CA GLU A 932 8.63 14.63 6.23
C GLU A 932 7.10 14.69 6.31
N ARG A 933 6.42 13.56 6.60
CA ARG A 933 4.96 13.54 6.81
C ARG A 933 4.55 14.29 8.07
N ALA A 934 5.23 14.07 9.19
CA ALA A 934 4.93 14.78 10.44
C ALA A 934 5.05 16.31 10.29
N ILE A 935 5.99 16.77 9.45
CA ILE A 935 6.10 18.19 9.06
C ILE A 935 4.93 18.62 8.17
N ASP A 936 4.62 17.87 7.11
CA ASP A 936 3.52 18.23 6.19
C ASP A 936 2.15 18.27 6.94
N ASP A 937 1.90 17.33 7.86
CA ASP A 937 0.74 17.32 8.76
C ASP A 937 0.73 18.59 9.64
N GLY A 938 1.84 18.93 10.31
CA GLY A 938 1.95 20.16 11.11
C GLY A 938 1.75 21.45 10.31
N VAL A 939 2.19 21.49 9.05
CA VAL A 939 1.95 22.62 8.14
C VAL A 939 0.48 22.69 7.69
N ASN A 940 -0.17 21.53 7.47
CA ASN A 940 -1.60 21.45 7.20
C ASN A 940 -2.45 21.90 8.41
N VAL A 941 -2.04 21.59 9.64
CA VAL A 941 -2.71 22.08 10.85
C VAL A 941 -2.59 23.60 10.97
N ILE A 942 -1.47 24.23 10.60
CA ILE A 942 -1.42 25.71 10.56
C ILE A 942 -2.34 26.27 9.46
N LYS A 943 -2.49 25.61 8.30
CA LYS A 943 -3.53 25.95 7.31
C LYS A 943 -4.93 25.85 7.93
N ALA A 944 -5.22 24.83 8.74
CA ALA A 944 -6.50 24.70 9.45
C ALA A 944 -6.70 25.80 10.52
N VAL A 945 -5.66 26.16 11.27
CA VAL A 945 -5.65 27.30 12.21
C VAL A 945 -6.00 28.62 11.54
N THR A 946 -5.63 28.83 10.27
CA THR A 946 -6.06 30.04 9.53
C THR A 946 -7.55 30.05 9.15
N LYS A 947 -8.27 28.91 9.30
CA LYS A 947 -9.74 28.83 9.21
C LYS A 947 -10.39 29.10 10.58
N ASP A 948 -9.88 28.49 11.66
CA ASP A 948 -10.39 28.62 13.03
C ASP A 948 -9.25 28.37 14.06
N PRO A 949 -8.92 29.33 14.96
CA PRO A 949 -7.80 29.23 15.90
C PRO A 949 -8.12 28.59 17.26
N ARG A 950 -9.30 27.97 17.43
CA ARG A 950 -9.77 27.40 18.72
C ARG A 950 -9.15 26.04 19.05
N LEU A 951 -8.76 25.87 20.32
CA LEU A 951 -8.08 24.67 20.85
C LEU A 951 -8.91 24.00 21.96
N VAL A 952 -8.83 22.66 22.00
CA VAL A 952 -9.51 21.78 22.97
C VAL A 952 -8.50 20.83 23.64
N PRO A 953 -8.75 20.33 24.86
CA PRO A 953 -7.77 19.49 25.56
C PRO A 953 -7.63 18.12 24.90
N GLY A 954 -6.39 17.69 24.69
CA GLY A 954 -6.04 16.43 24.05
C GLY A 954 -6.09 15.23 25.00
N ALA A 955 -5.22 14.25 24.76
CA ALA A 955 -5.05 13.04 25.60
C ALA A 955 -6.34 12.23 25.92
N GLY A 956 -7.42 12.42 25.14
CA GLY A 956 -8.73 11.78 25.37
C GLY A 956 -9.67 12.54 26.31
N ALA A 957 -9.28 13.70 26.86
CA ALA A 957 -10.12 14.49 27.78
C ALA A 957 -11.38 15.04 27.09
N THR A 958 -11.24 15.63 25.89
CA THR A 958 -12.36 16.04 25.05
C THR A 958 -13.32 14.87 24.80
N GLU A 959 -12.78 13.70 24.50
CA GLU A 959 -13.54 12.50 24.16
C GLU A 959 -14.36 11.98 25.35
N ILE A 960 -13.78 11.86 26.56
CA ILE A 960 -14.54 11.50 27.78
C ILE A 960 -15.62 12.53 28.09
N GLN A 961 -15.30 13.83 27.97
CA GLN A 961 -16.27 14.89 28.27
C GLN A 961 -17.44 14.91 27.27
N LEU A 962 -17.23 14.47 26.03
CA LEU A 962 -18.30 14.19 25.06
C LEU A 962 -19.13 12.96 25.46
N VAL A 963 -18.54 11.87 25.99
CA VAL A 963 -19.33 10.72 26.50
C VAL A 963 -20.34 11.19 27.54
N GLU A 964 -19.91 11.95 28.54
CA GLU A 964 -20.80 12.42 29.62
C GLU A 964 -21.91 13.33 29.08
N ARG A 965 -21.54 14.37 28.30
CA ARG A 965 -22.50 15.36 27.77
C ARG A 965 -23.52 14.71 26.82
N ILE A 966 -23.10 13.80 25.94
CA ILE A 966 -24.01 13.12 25.01
C ILE A 966 -24.90 12.12 25.76
N SER A 967 -24.38 11.38 26.74
CA SER A 967 -25.18 10.44 27.54
C SER A 967 -26.26 11.15 28.36
N ALA A 968 -25.91 12.26 29.02
CA ALA A 968 -26.87 13.09 29.77
C ALA A 968 -27.95 13.77 28.89
N ILE A 969 -27.78 13.77 27.56
CA ILE A 969 -28.78 14.19 26.58
C ILE A 969 -29.54 12.97 26.01
N ALA A 970 -28.89 11.82 25.88
CA ALA A 970 -29.53 10.56 25.51
C ALA A 970 -30.64 10.20 26.51
N ASP A 971 -30.35 10.24 27.81
CA ASP A 971 -31.33 9.88 28.85
C ASP A 971 -32.50 10.87 28.97
N LYS A 972 -32.35 12.08 28.42
CA LYS A 972 -33.44 13.07 28.25
C LYS A 972 -34.23 12.92 26.95
N THR A 973 -33.77 12.06 26.03
CA THR A 973 -34.37 11.91 24.69
C THR A 973 -35.31 10.69 24.68
N PRO A 974 -36.64 10.87 24.54
CA PRO A 974 -37.57 9.74 24.57
C PRO A 974 -37.56 8.91 23.28
N GLY A 975 -37.82 7.60 23.44
CA GLY A 975 -38.05 6.65 22.34
C GLY A 975 -36.79 6.01 21.77
N LEU A 976 -36.96 5.19 20.72
CA LEU A 976 -35.90 4.33 20.14
C LEU A 976 -34.55 5.03 19.84
N PRO A 977 -34.48 6.32 19.41
CA PRO A 977 -33.21 7.00 19.21
C PRO A 977 -32.32 7.10 20.47
N GLN A 978 -32.90 7.01 21.68
CA GLN A 978 -32.16 7.00 22.96
C GLN A 978 -31.01 5.99 22.96
N TYR A 979 -31.30 4.74 22.58
CA TYR A 979 -30.32 3.65 22.58
C TYR A 979 -29.17 3.94 21.60
N ALA A 980 -29.49 4.47 20.43
CA ALA A 980 -28.50 4.83 19.41
C ALA A 980 -27.64 6.05 19.84
N ILE A 981 -28.23 7.07 20.46
CA ILE A 981 -27.49 8.24 20.97
C ILE A 981 -26.56 7.83 22.12
N ARG A 982 -27.01 6.95 23.04
CA ARG A 982 -26.15 6.44 24.13
C ARG A 982 -25.02 5.56 23.59
N LYS A 983 -25.29 4.67 22.63
CA LYS A 983 -24.25 3.84 21.98
C LYS A 983 -23.28 4.65 21.11
N TYR A 984 -23.71 5.81 20.59
CA TYR A 984 -22.83 6.79 19.95
C TYR A 984 -21.91 7.48 20.97
N ALA A 985 -22.42 7.82 22.16
CA ALA A 985 -21.59 8.32 23.25
C ALA A 985 -20.53 7.30 23.69
N GLU A 986 -20.93 6.05 23.95
CA GLU A 986 -20.03 4.94 24.30
C GLU A 986 -18.91 4.67 23.26
N ALA A 987 -19.07 5.12 22.01
CA ALA A 987 -18.07 4.92 20.97
C ALA A 987 -16.82 5.81 21.17
N PHE A 988 -16.93 6.95 21.85
CA PHE A 988 -15.79 7.85 22.08
C PHE A 988 -14.76 7.27 23.07
N GLU A 989 -15.16 6.34 23.94
CA GLU A 989 -14.25 5.63 24.86
C GLU A 989 -13.04 4.98 24.17
N VAL A 990 -13.18 4.62 22.89
CA VAL A 990 -12.12 3.91 22.14
C VAL A 990 -10.80 4.69 22.08
N ILE A 991 -10.86 6.02 22.14
CA ILE A 991 -9.67 6.88 22.03
C ILE A 991 -8.84 6.82 23.32
N PRO A 992 -9.33 7.23 24.51
CA PRO A 992 -8.59 7.07 25.76
C PRO A 992 -8.25 5.60 26.07
N ARG A 993 -9.13 4.65 25.74
CA ARG A 993 -8.84 3.20 25.84
C ARG A 993 -7.61 2.81 25.03
N THR A 994 -7.55 3.19 23.76
CA THR A 994 -6.42 2.85 22.86
C THR A 994 -5.13 3.56 23.28
N LEU A 995 -5.20 4.78 23.82
CA LEU A 995 -4.03 5.48 24.36
C LEU A 995 -3.45 4.74 25.58
N ALA A 996 -4.29 4.33 26.53
CA ALA A 996 -3.88 3.55 27.70
C ALA A 996 -3.31 2.18 27.30
N GLU A 997 -3.99 1.44 26.41
CA GLU A 997 -3.51 0.16 25.86
C GLU A 997 -2.16 0.30 25.13
N SER A 998 -1.94 1.41 24.42
CA SER A 998 -0.69 1.67 23.69
C SER A 998 0.46 2.09 24.60
N ALA A 999 0.17 2.76 25.72
CA ALA A 999 1.14 3.03 26.80
C ALA A 999 1.42 1.80 27.68
N GLY A 1000 0.59 0.75 27.60
CA GLY A 1000 0.73 -0.47 28.42
C GLY A 1000 0.12 -0.37 29.81
N LEU A 1001 -0.81 0.57 30.02
CA LEU A 1001 -1.60 0.71 31.24
C LEU A 1001 -2.85 -0.18 31.19
N ASP A 1002 -3.45 -0.52 32.34
CA ASP A 1002 -4.80 -1.08 32.35
C ASP A 1002 -5.82 0.01 32.00
N ALA A 1003 -6.34 -0.05 30.78
CA ALA A 1003 -7.38 0.86 30.31
C ALA A 1003 -8.66 0.80 31.15
N THR A 1004 -8.93 -0.30 31.86
CA THR A 1004 -10.08 -0.43 32.76
C THR A 1004 -9.94 0.50 33.96
N GLU A 1005 -8.77 0.47 34.60
CA GLU A 1005 -8.45 1.35 35.72
C GLU A 1005 -8.39 2.81 35.26
N VAL A 1006 -7.65 3.13 34.18
CA VAL A 1006 -7.53 4.50 33.66
C VAL A 1006 -8.89 5.10 33.28
N LEU A 1007 -9.76 4.36 32.59
CA LEU A 1007 -11.11 4.85 32.26
C LEU A 1007 -11.95 5.11 33.52
N SER A 1008 -11.87 4.27 34.56
CA SER A 1008 -12.63 4.50 35.80
C SER A 1008 -12.16 5.74 36.57
N ARG A 1009 -10.84 6.01 36.57
CA ARG A 1009 -10.24 7.23 37.13
C ARG A 1009 -10.66 8.47 36.35
N LEU A 1010 -10.63 8.42 35.01
CA LEU A 1010 -11.10 9.51 34.15
C LEU A 1010 -12.59 9.81 34.36
N TYR A 1011 -13.46 8.80 34.35
CA TYR A 1011 -14.89 9.01 34.64
C TYR A 1011 -15.13 9.66 36.01
N THR A 1012 -14.31 9.33 37.02
CA THR A 1012 -14.39 9.95 38.35
C THR A 1012 -14.00 11.43 38.31
N ALA A 1013 -12.87 11.77 37.67
CA ALA A 1013 -12.39 13.16 37.55
C ALA A 1013 -13.38 14.06 36.77
N HIS A 1014 -13.91 13.58 35.65
CA HIS A 1014 -14.90 14.34 34.87
C HIS A 1014 -16.23 14.52 35.62
N GLN A 1015 -16.70 13.52 36.39
CA GLN A 1015 -17.92 13.65 37.19
C GLN A 1015 -17.79 14.66 38.34
N GLN A 1016 -16.59 14.86 38.91
CA GLN A 1016 -16.37 15.83 39.97
C GLN A 1016 -16.61 17.27 39.48
N HIS A 1017 -16.18 17.61 38.25
CA HIS A 1017 -16.43 18.91 37.63
C HIS A 1017 -17.93 19.27 37.54
N ARG A 1018 -18.82 18.28 37.40
CA ARG A 1018 -20.27 18.52 37.36
C ARG A 1018 -20.84 19.03 38.70
N ARG A 1019 -20.11 18.91 39.81
CA ARG A 1019 -20.48 19.48 41.12
C ARG A 1019 -19.96 20.90 41.36
N SER A 1020 -18.90 21.34 40.67
CA SER A 1020 -18.25 22.64 40.91
C SER A 1020 -18.78 23.79 40.04
N ILE A 1021 -19.62 23.51 39.03
CA ILE A 1021 -20.28 24.57 38.23
C ILE A 1021 -21.42 25.19 39.05
N PRO A 1022 -21.33 26.47 39.48
CA PRO A 1022 -22.45 27.15 40.13
C PRO A 1022 -23.59 27.38 39.12
N ALA A 1023 -24.84 27.13 39.55
CA ALA A 1023 -26.00 27.39 38.72
C ALA A 1023 -26.05 28.88 38.28
N ASN A 1024 -26.13 29.09 36.97
CA ASN A 1024 -25.85 30.39 36.33
C ASN A 1024 -26.75 31.53 36.86
N LYS A 1025 -26.13 32.51 37.53
CA LYS A 1025 -26.73 33.83 37.87
C LYS A 1025 -26.95 34.69 36.62
N ASN A 1026 -27.82 34.27 35.70
CA ASN A 1026 -28.39 35.11 34.64
C ASN A 1026 -29.69 34.52 34.06
N ARG A 1027 -30.77 34.54 34.85
CA ARG A 1027 -32.13 34.69 34.34
C ARG A 1027 -32.77 35.91 35.02
N PRO A 1028 -33.46 36.80 34.28
CA PRO A 1028 -34.35 37.76 34.91
C PRO A 1028 -35.54 37.01 35.52
N SER A 1029 -35.90 37.35 36.76
CA SER A 1029 -37.09 36.84 37.44
C SER A 1029 -38.36 37.37 36.77
N ASN A 1030 -39.22 36.45 36.33
CA ASN A 1030 -40.66 36.58 36.01
C ASN A 1030 -41.06 35.25 35.33
N ALA A 1031 -42.11 34.54 35.73
CA ALA A 1031 -42.95 34.65 36.93
C ALA A 1031 -43.50 33.26 37.28
N ASP A 1032 -44.11 33.15 38.45
CA ASP A 1032 -45.23 32.28 38.87
C ASP A 1032 -45.46 30.95 38.11
N ASP A 1033 -45.33 29.83 38.82
CA ASP A 1033 -46.39 28.82 39.01
C ASP A 1033 -45.92 27.77 40.04
N ASP A 1034 -46.86 27.22 40.80
CA ASP A 1034 -46.63 26.42 42.03
C ASP A 1034 -46.19 24.96 41.77
N ASP A 1035 -45.46 24.36 42.71
CA ASP A 1035 -45.89 23.15 43.46
C ASP A 1035 -44.82 22.76 44.52
N GLU A 1036 -45.25 22.10 45.59
CA GLU A 1036 -44.47 21.75 46.79
C GLU A 1036 -43.84 20.33 46.70
N ASP A 1037 -42.76 20.06 47.44
CA ASP A 1037 -42.60 18.86 48.30
C ASP A 1037 -41.17 18.72 48.91
N GLU A 1038 -41.18 18.27 50.17
CA GLU A 1038 -40.15 18.01 51.20
C GLU A 1038 -38.80 17.40 50.69
N GLU A 1039 -37.61 17.85 51.11
CA GLU A 1039 -36.94 17.73 52.44
C GLU A 1039 -36.58 16.30 52.90
N GLU A 1040 -35.28 16.00 53.01
CA GLU A 1040 -34.67 15.36 54.21
C GLU A 1040 -33.12 15.48 54.19
N GLU A 1041 -32.48 15.42 55.37
CA GLU A 1041 -31.07 15.80 55.60
C GLU A 1041 -30.13 14.63 55.96
N SER A 1042 -28.80 14.80 55.87
CA SER A 1042 -27.84 14.15 56.81
C SER A 1042 -26.45 14.82 56.84
N GLU A 1043 -25.95 15.14 58.04
CA GLU A 1043 -24.51 15.26 58.36
C GLU A 1043 -23.96 13.91 58.87
N GLU A 1044 -22.67 13.64 59.10
CA GLU A 1044 -21.42 14.45 59.06
C GLU A 1044 -20.34 13.57 58.33
N SER A 1045 -19.01 13.76 58.32
CA SER A 1045 -18.14 14.61 59.13
C SER A 1045 -16.88 15.10 58.41
N SER A 1046 -16.29 16.20 58.92
CA SER A 1046 -15.03 16.76 58.42
C SER A 1046 -13.79 16.30 59.19
N GLU A 1047 -12.65 16.14 58.52
CA GLU A 1047 -11.32 16.33 59.14
C GLU A 1047 -10.29 16.80 58.10
N ASN A 1048 -9.38 17.70 58.49
CA ASN A 1048 -8.61 18.55 57.57
C ASN A 1048 -7.21 18.02 57.23
N ALA A 1049 -6.76 18.24 55.98
CA ALA A 1049 -5.35 18.16 55.60
C ALA A 1049 -4.96 19.23 54.56
N SER A 1050 -4.08 20.17 54.98
CA SER A 1050 -3.26 21.07 54.16
C SER A 1050 -3.89 21.80 52.95
N SER A 1051 -4.13 23.10 53.10
CA SER A 1051 -4.51 24.02 52.03
C SER A 1051 -3.31 24.59 51.24
N SER A 1052 -3.19 24.27 49.94
CA SER A 1052 -2.54 25.12 48.94
C SER A 1052 -2.68 24.56 47.51
N ASP A 1053 -3.76 24.91 46.82
CA ASP A 1053 -3.89 24.98 45.36
C ASP A 1053 -5.17 25.80 45.05
N GLU A 1054 -5.26 26.46 43.89
CA GLU A 1054 -6.50 27.12 43.43
C GLU A 1054 -7.22 26.16 42.45
N ASP A 1055 -8.54 25.98 42.59
CA ASP A 1055 -9.31 24.91 41.93
C ASP A 1055 -9.47 25.08 40.39
N GLU A 1056 -8.44 24.72 39.63
CA GLU A 1056 -8.44 24.59 38.16
C GLU A 1056 -9.41 23.46 37.66
N PRO A 1057 -9.90 23.52 36.42
CA PRO A 1057 -11.12 22.81 36.02
C PRO A 1057 -10.88 21.34 35.61
N PHE A 1058 -11.00 20.43 36.58
CA PHE A 1058 -10.91 18.94 36.53
C PHE A 1058 -11.30 18.18 35.25
N TRP A 1059 -12.15 18.71 34.36
CA TRP A 1059 -12.51 18.08 33.09
C TRP A 1059 -11.42 18.12 32.01
N THR A 1060 -10.32 18.84 32.23
CA THR A 1060 -9.15 18.86 31.33
C THR A 1060 -8.23 17.63 31.52
N THR A 1061 -8.59 16.73 32.44
CA THR A 1061 -7.87 15.49 32.75
C THR A 1061 -7.92 14.49 31.59
N GLY A 1062 -6.75 14.10 31.06
CA GLY A 1062 -6.60 13.06 30.03
C GLY A 1062 -5.76 11.86 30.49
N VAL A 1063 -5.53 10.91 29.57
CA VAL A 1063 -4.66 9.74 29.78
C VAL A 1063 -3.21 10.18 29.93
N ASP A 1064 -2.56 9.80 31.03
CA ASP A 1064 -1.11 9.93 31.14
C ASP A 1064 -0.42 8.81 30.33
N LEU A 1065 0.57 9.18 29.52
CA LEU A 1065 1.33 8.29 28.65
C LEU A 1065 2.66 7.86 29.27
N HIS A 1066 3.08 8.54 30.35
CA HIS A 1066 4.35 8.34 31.03
C HIS A 1066 4.08 8.12 32.52
N ALA A 1067 4.12 6.86 32.98
CA ALA A 1067 3.75 6.42 34.33
C ALA A 1067 4.69 6.90 35.48
N PHE A 1068 5.13 8.16 35.44
CA PHE A 1068 5.66 8.91 36.56
C PHE A 1068 4.56 9.16 37.61
N SER A 1069 3.32 9.36 37.16
CA SER A 1069 2.15 9.43 38.05
C SER A 1069 1.64 8.03 38.40
N THR A 1070 1.29 7.81 39.67
CA THR A 1070 0.59 6.56 40.09
C THR A 1070 -0.89 6.59 39.68
N SER A 1071 -1.40 7.75 39.25
CA SER A 1071 -2.77 7.97 38.78
C SER A 1071 -3.01 7.52 37.33
N GLY A 1072 -2.00 7.57 36.45
CA GLY A 1072 -2.19 7.26 35.03
C GLY A 1072 -3.08 8.28 34.30
N THR A 1073 -3.24 9.47 34.89
CA THR A 1073 -4.05 10.58 34.39
C THR A 1073 -3.35 11.91 34.63
N VAL A 1074 -3.39 12.81 33.64
CA VAL A 1074 -2.64 14.08 33.61
C VAL A 1074 -3.56 15.23 33.16
N ASN A 1075 -3.36 16.46 33.65
CA ASN A 1075 -4.06 17.62 33.09
C ASN A 1075 -3.47 17.96 31.71
N ALA A 1076 -4.27 17.82 30.66
CA ALA A 1076 -3.82 18.04 29.28
C ALA A 1076 -3.49 19.52 28.99
N VAL A 1077 -4.03 20.46 29.75
CA VAL A 1077 -3.80 21.90 29.53
C VAL A 1077 -2.45 22.35 30.06
N ASP A 1078 -2.05 21.86 31.23
CA ASP A 1078 -0.81 22.25 31.93
C ASP A 1078 0.44 21.79 31.18
N ASP A 1079 0.44 20.56 30.66
CA ASP A 1079 1.50 20.02 29.79
C ASP A 1079 1.42 20.55 28.34
N GLY A 1080 0.39 21.36 28.04
CA GLY A 1080 0.19 21.97 26.73
C GLY A 1080 -0.28 21.01 25.63
N ILE A 1081 -0.84 19.86 25.99
CA ILE A 1081 -1.42 18.88 25.07
C ILE A 1081 -2.79 19.36 24.58
N LEU A 1082 -2.78 20.28 23.61
CA LEU A 1082 -3.98 20.80 22.96
C LEU A 1082 -4.14 20.31 21.51
N ASP A 1083 -5.37 19.96 21.15
CA ASP A 1083 -5.79 19.59 19.80
C ASP A 1083 -6.58 20.73 19.14
N LEU A 1084 -6.59 20.79 17.80
CA LEU A 1084 -7.37 21.79 17.06
C LEU A 1084 -8.86 21.40 17.01
N LEU A 1085 -9.74 22.29 17.49
CA LEU A 1085 -11.20 22.05 17.56
C LEU A 1085 -11.77 21.62 16.20
N VAL A 1086 -11.38 22.31 15.13
CA VAL A 1086 -11.86 22.04 13.76
C VAL A 1086 -11.31 20.73 13.19
N SER A 1087 -10.13 20.25 13.61
CA SER A 1087 -9.63 18.93 13.22
C SER A 1087 -10.56 17.82 13.76
N LYS A 1088 -10.89 17.89 15.06
CA LYS A 1088 -11.84 16.97 15.71
C LYS A 1088 -13.27 17.11 15.15
N ALA A 1089 -13.76 18.33 14.93
CA ALA A 1089 -15.11 18.54 14.39
C ALA A 1089 -15.30 17.93 12.99
N TRP A 1090 -14.29 18.04 12.11
CA TRP A 1090 -14.30 17.36 10.82
C TRP A 1090 -14.13 15.84 10.94
N ALA A 1091 -13.25 15.37 11.83
CA ALA A 1091 -13.06 13.94 12.04
C ALA A 1091 -14.33 13.23 12.55
N ILE A 1092 -15.01 13.80 13.55
CA ILE A 1092 -16.30 13.31 14.07
C ILE A 1092 -17.36 13.31 12.98
N ARG A 1093 -17.42 14.37 12.16
CA ARG A 1093 -18.35 14.47 11.04
C ARG A 1093 -18.12 13.37 10.01
N LEU A 1094 -16.90 13.22 9.50
CA LEU A 1094 -16.56 12.25 8.46
C LEU A 1094 -16.67 10.81 8.97
N ALA A 1095 -16.30 10.54 10.23
CA ALA A 1095 -16.48 9.22 10.84
C ALA A 1095 -17.97 8.83 10.96
N THR A 1096 -18.81 9.78 11.37
CA THR A 1096 -20.25 9.52 11.47
C THR A 1096 -20.90 9.37 10.09
N GLU A 1097 -20.47 10.15 9.11
CA GLU A 1097 -20.95 10.05 7.72
C GLU A 1097 -20.51 8.72 7.07
N ALA A 1098 -19.29 8.25 7.34
CA ALA A 1098 -18.80 6.93 6.94
C ALA A 1098 -19.59 5.78 7.62
N ALA A 1099 -19.80 5.85 8.94
CA ALA A 1099 -20.59 4.85 9.66
C ALA A 1099 -22.05 4.80 9.17
N ARG A 1100 -22.69 5.96 8.99
CA ARG A 1100 -24.07 6.07 8.48
C ARG A 1100 -24.19 5.55 7.05
N THR A 1101 -23.25 5.86 6.16
CA THR A 1101 -23.29 5.37 4.78
C THR A 1101 -23.10 3.85 4.73
N VAL A 1102 -22.15 3.27 5.49
CA VAL A 1102 -22.00 1.80 5.61
C VAL A 1102 -23.27 1.13 6.15
N LEU A 1103 -23.92 1.70 7.17
CA LEU A 1103 -25.17 1.16 7.74
C LEU A 1103 -26.40 1.33 6.82
N SER A 1104 -26.33 2.22 5.82
CA SER A 1104 -27.41 2.42 4.83
C SER A 1104 -27.34 1.46 3.63
N VAL A 1105 -26.31 0.62 3.54
CA VAL A 1105 -26.14 -0.35 2.45
C VAL A 1105 -26.71 -1.70 2.85
N ASP A 1106 -28.02 -1.87 2.62
CA ASP A 1106 -28.74 -3.13 2.87
C ASP A 1106 -28.37 -4.25 1.87
N GLN A 1107 -27.91 -3.90 0.65
CA GLN A 1107 -27.50 -4.86 -0.37
C GLN A 1107 -26.18 -4.44 -1.05
N ILE A 1108 -25.26 -5.40 -1.23
CA ILE A 1108 -24.05 -5.22 -2.07
C ILE A 1108 -24.11 -6.19 -3.24
N ILE A 1109 -23.89 -5.67 -4.46
CA ILE A 1109 -23.68 -6.47 -5.66
C ILE A 1109 -22.23 -6.29 -6.11
N VAL A 1110 -21.43 -7.36 -5.99
CA VAL A 1110 -20.02 -7.37 -6.42
C VAL A 1110 -19.92 -8.03 -7.79
N ALA A 1111 -19.32 -7.34 -8.76
CA ALA A 1111 -18.88 -7.96 -10.00
C ALA A 1111 -17.47 -8.54 -9.81
N ARG A 1112 -17.22 -9.76 -10.31
CA ARG A 1112 -15.87 -10.31 -10.45
C ARG A 1112 -15.00 -9.27 -11.16
N GLN A 1113 -13.85 -8.94 -10.57
CA GLN A 1113 -12.88 -8.02 -11.16
C GLN A 1113 -12.61 -8.41 -12.62
N ALA A 1114 -12.67 -7.42 -13.51
CA ALA A 1114 -12.48 -7.62 -14.94
C ALA A 1114 -11.00 -7.92 -15.23
N GLY A 1115 -10.62 -9.18 -15.12
CA GLY A 1115 -9.38 -9.67 -15.71
C GLY A 1115 -9.36 -9.27 -17.18
N GLY A 1116 -8.23 -8.67 -17.61
CA GLY A 1116 -8.04 -8.20 -18.98
C GLY A 1116 -8.40 -9.29 -20.01
N PRO A 1117 -8.79 -8.90 -21.24
CA PRO A 1117 -9.37 -9.81 -22.22
C PRO A 1117 -8.52 -11.09 -22.33
N LYS A 1118 -9.11 -12.19 -21.88
CA LYS A 1118 -8.45 -13.49 -21.79
C LYS A 1118 -7.84 -13.78 -23.16
N PRO A 1119 -6.52 -14.04 -23.28
CA PRO A 1119 -5.88 -14.21 -24.57
C PRO A 1119 -6.65 -15.28 -25.36
N PRO A 1120 -7.00 -15.03 -26.63
CA PRO A 1120 -7.89 -15.90 -27.38
C PRO A 1120 -7.31 -17.32 -27.38
N GLY A 1121 -8.10 -18.27 -26.88
CA GLY A 1121 -7.71 -19.68 -26.92
C GLY A 1121 -7.53 -20.11 -28.37
N GLN A 1122 -6.62 -21.05 -28.61
CA GLN A 1122 -6.46 -21.64 -29.94
C GLN A 1122 -7.78 -22.27 -30.38
N ASN A 1123 -8.36 -21.73 -31.44
CA ASN A 1123 -9.53 -22.29 -32.10
C ASN A 1123 -9.07 -23.56 -32.85
N PRO A 1124 -9.72 -24.73 -32.71
CA PRO A 1124 -9.23 -25.95 -33.34
C PRO A 1124 -9.31 -25.99 -34.88
N ASN A 1125 -10.18 -25.17 -35.50
CA ASN A 1125 -10.47 -25.20 -36.95
C ASN A 1125 -9.81 -24.03 -37.69
N TRP A 1126 -8.49 -23.92 -37.65
CA TRP A 1126 -7.72 -23.01 -38.54
C TRP A 1126 -7.11 -23.71 -39.77
N ASP A 1127 -7.37 -25.02 -39.92
CA ASP A 1127 -6.81 -25.89 -40.98
C ASP A 1127 -7.81 -26.21 -42.11
N GLU A 1128 -8.96 -25.53 -42.19
CA GLU A 1128 -10.09 -25.87 -43.10
C GLU A 1128 -10.55 -24.75 -44.08
N ASP A 1129 -9.87 -23.60 -44.15
CA ASP A 1129 -10.11 -22.49 -45.12
C ASP A 1129 -8.82 -22.13 -45.91
#